data_AF-A0A7R9CHK3-F1
#
_entry.id   AF-A0A7R9CHK3-F1
#
_cell.length_a   1.000
_cell.length_b   1.000
_cell.length_c   1.000
_cell.angle_alpha   90.00
_cell.angle_beta   90.00
_cell.angle_gamma   90.00
#
_symmetry.space_group_name_H-M   'P 1'
#
loop_
_entity.id
_entity.type
_entity.pdbx_description
1 polymer ?
#
loop_
_entity_poly.entity_id
_entity_poly.type
_entity_poly.pdbx_seq_one_letter_code
_entity_poly.pdbx_strand_id
1 'polypeptide(L)'
;MTEKKTYSKGSGNDDKKEKSSIEGDEHFVWQDYLLVTNTEEVPPALFTHVLFPLNLAFYDVMQKKVPPKALFILAAYPVRSDTLRIIQVPTNIVGKNVLSDTIHICICLILYEMVEQSVHSGLQEGMMLEVPHKHNGSNYWVASIVVACGPLLQLRYVGCEGDRTWDFWCDVTKVMVRPLGWCKQHKIQLVPPAELANKLTNCGKILDAALLDATTVPPHLLTGDGFTAVERVKQGMKLEVQDKRDPNRLWVATILENVGGRLLLRYDTPDSSSPDFWLFYTSHRLYQMDWAAEKGAPWYLKWPNSLKTSHGHEEWAAVMEMAKEDARRLPLPPDLFQNEPVSVAHKFEEGMKLEAVHPHNMAELCPATVVRVFNSCYFLVEIDSHSIVEEEGEDSTWLCTALHPYIFPPEHWLNHDYIRKDSQHTYLSDTGEENPWTARASVHSLSLKKLPVTSNHWHIGWAKDHGLQLTHPKGWATSKEEFDWMAYLMTTKSRAAPRTCFHTRNSAKKLGFSPNMKLEAVNPENNHQICAATIVCTVDHLLWLHLESNDDFHPNHIVSTDSLDIFPVGWCDTNSYRLKPPSVYQMPTKAQLEGAGPDSKKEIVSSGSAMSNTTQKSSWCPKIYFNHKCFSGPYLSKGKLAQLPKAVGPGQVTLVMKEVLSMLISVAYKSSRVLKELQSDGKVPPGMYLEVLKAKFKTNAYRANVAVVTSADMVASFCQDVCKKLQVCPYLFGPVLIGDGGCPENCSTQSKTKFSEFLAR
;
A
#
# COMPACT_ATOMS: atom_id res chain seq x y z
N MET A 1 -38.88 -52.98 35.12
CA MET A 1 -38.98 -54.21 34.29
C MET A 1 -39.53 -53.77 32.95
N THR A 2 -38.63 -53.58 31.97
CA THR A 2 -38.45 -54.48 30.80
C THR A 2 -39.56 -54.24 29.75
N GLU A 3 -39.31 -53.99 28.47
CA GLU A 3 -38.12 -54.11 27.64
C GLU A 3 -38.43 -53.55 26.24
N LYS A 4 -37.38 -53.03 25.58
CA LYS A 4 -37.06 -53.15 24.15
C LYS A 4 -38.12 -52.80 23.09
N LYS A 5 -37.81 -51.77 22.29
CA LYS A 5 -37.84 -51.90 20.82
C LYS A 5 -36.48 -51.60 20.23
N THR A 6 -36.04 -52.56 19.44
CA THR A 6 -34.73 -52.78 18.85
C THR A 6 -34.54 -52.06 17.51
N TYR A 7 -33.28 -51.67 17.29
CA TYR A 7 -32.64 -51.29 16.03
C TYR A 7 -32.42 -52.48 15.08
N SER A 8 -32.46 -52.22 13.76
CA SER A 8 -31.65 -52.92 12.72
C SER A 8 -31.79 -52.14 11.40
N LYS A 9 -30.77 -51.38 10.97
CA LYS A 9 -29.56 -51.75 10.18
C LYS A 9 -29.72 -51.44 8.69
N GLY A 10 -28.92 -50.47 8.23
CA GLY A 10 -28.49 -50.30 6.84
C GLY A 10 -27.11 -49.66 6.86
N SER A 11 -26.09 -50.44 6.52
CA SER A 11 -24.66 -50.13 6.52
C SER A 11 -24.21 -49.49 5.20
N GLY A 12 -23.25 -48.56 5.27
CA GLY A 12 -22.48 -48.12 4.10
C GLY A 12 -21.52 -46.98 4.45
N ASN A 13 -20.25 -47.34 4.71
CA ASN A 13 -19.10 -46.44 4.64
C ASN A 13 -18.98 -45.85 3.22
N ASP A 14 -18.49 -44.62 3.09
CA ASP A 14 -17.18 -44.40 2.45
C ASP A 14 -16.78 -42.92 2.42
N ASP A 15 -15.52 -42.73 2.79
CA ASP A 15 -14.66 -41.56 2.70
C ASP A 15 -14.96 -40.60 1.54
N LYS A 16 -15.34 -39.36 1.85
CA LYS A 16 -15.08 -38.21 0.97
C LYS A 16 -13.90 -37.42 1.50
N LYS A 17 -12.71 -37.85 1.05
CA LYS A 17 -11.53 -37.01 0.92
C LYS A 17 -11.92 -35.65 0.34
N GLU A 18 -11.71 -34.61 1.14
CA GLU A 18 -11.47 -33.25 0.66
C GLU A 18 -10.41 -33.31 -0.43
N LYS A 19 -10.84 -33.21 -1.69
CA LYS A 19 -9.95 -32.86 -2.78
C LYS A 19 -9.78 -31.35 -2.72
N SER A 20 -8.68 -30.93 -2.13
CA SER A 20 -8.04 -29.66 -2.45
C SER A 20 -7.78 -29.64 -3.96
N SER A 21 -8.64 -28.98 -4.73
CA SER A 21 -8.30 -28.55 -6.07
C SER A 21 -7.26 -27.45 -5.93
N ILE A 22 -5.99 -27.86 -6.00
CA ILE A 22 -4.89 -26.97 -6.35
C ILE A 22 -5.15 -26.59 -7.81
N GLU A 23 -5.98 -25.58 -8.03
CA GLU A 23 -6.00 -24.83 -9.27
C GLU A 23 -4.69 -24.04 -9.33
N GLY A 24 -3.87 -24.34 -10.34
CA GLY A 24 -2.66 -23.60 -10.62
C GLY A 24 -3.01 -22.23 -11.18
N ASP A 25 -3.40 -21.31 -10.31
CA ASP A 25 -3.47 -19.88 -10.61
C ASP A 25 -2.07 -19.30 -10.52
N GLU A 26 -1.57 -18.81 -11.65
CA GLU A 26 -0.32 -18.06 -11.69
C GLU A 26 -0.55 -16.70 -11.04
N HIS A 27 -0.30 -16.65 -9.74
CA HIS A 27 -0.41 -15.47 -8.87
C HIS A 27 0.37 -14.28 -9.45
N PHE A 28 -0.18 -13.08 -9.37
CA PHE A 28 0.55 -11.85 -9.66
C PHE A 28 1.76 -11.72 -8.72
N VAL A 29 2.93 -11.40 -9.26
CA VAL A 29 4.16 -11.26 -8.48
C VAL A 29 4.74 -9.86 -8.71
N TRP A 30 4.76 -9.06 -7.64
CA TRP A 30 5.25 -7.68 -7.68
C TRP A 30 6.68 -7.56 -8.20
N GLN A 31 7.61 -8.40 -7.73
CA GLN A 31 9.00 -8.33 -8.17
C GLN A 31 9.15 -8.53 -9.69
N ASP A 32 8.40 -9.45 -10.29
CA ASP A 32 8.44 -9.65 -11.75
C ASP A 32 7.87 -8.43 -12.47
N TYR A 33 6.78 -7.86 -11.95
CA TYR A 33 6.14 -6.69 -12.51
C TYR A 33 7.03 -5.43 -12.44
N LEU A 34 7.66 -5.16 -11.29
CA LEU A 34 8.60 -4.05 -11.10
C LEU A 34 9.82 -4.17 -12.04
N LEU A 35 10.36 -5.38 -12.17
CA LEU A 35 11.48 -5.65 -13.07
C LEU A 35 11.11 -5.42 -14.54
N VAL A 36 9.92 -5.85 -14.97
CA VAL A 36 9.45 -5.72 -16.35
C VAL A 36 9.12 -4.27 -16.69
N THR A 37 8.51 -3.54 -15.76
CA THR A 37 8.15 -2.13 -15.96
C THR A 37 9.32 -1.18 -15.74
N ASN A 38 10.44 -1.67 -15.18
CA ASN A 38 11.58 -0.86 -14.76
C ASN A 38 11.14 0.29 -13.83
N THR A 39 10.31 -0.07 -12.85
CA THR A 39 9.79 0.86 -11.83
C THR A 39 10.25 0.45 -10.45
N GLU A 40 10.18 1.39 -9.51
CA GLU A 40 10.58 1.20 -8.12
C GLU A 40 9.34 1.18 -7.23
N GLU A 41 9.39 0.44 -6.13
CA GLU A 41 8.37 0.52 -5.09
C GLU A 41 8.58 1.75 -4.21
N VAL A 42 7.49 2.28 -3.65
CA VAL A 42 7.59 3.31 -2.60
C VAL A 42 8.26 2.68 -1.37
N PRO A 43 9.28 3.33 -0.77
CA PRO A 43 9.94 2.81 0.41
C PRO A 43 8.93 2.51 1.52
N PRO A 44 8.91 1.29 2.08
CA PRO A 44 7.89 0.92 3.06
C PRO A 44 7.91 1.80 4.33
N ALA A 45 9.06 2.38 4.67
CA ALA A 45 9.22 3.31 5.78
C ALA A 45 8.37 4.60 5.68
N LEU A 46 7.82 4.92 4.50
CA LEU A 46 6.96 6.10 4.33
C LEU A 46 5.50 5.85 4.76
N PHE A 47 5.12 4.60 5.00
CA PHE A 47 3.77 4.21 5.43
C PHE A 47 3.71 4.09 6.96
N THR A 48 3.54 5.21 7.65
CA THR A 48 3.62 5.28 9.13
C THR A 48 2.58 4.43 9.86
N HIS A 49 1.45 4.12 9.21
CA HIS A 49 0.39 3.31 9.79
C HIS A 49 0.60 1.80 9.59
N VAL A 50 1.49 1.39 8.67
CA VAL A 50 1.77 -0.03 8.41
C VAL A 50 2.92 -0.48 9.30
N LEU A 51 2.63 -1.44 10.17
CA LEU A 51 3.64 -2.09 11.00
C LEU A 51 4.49 -3.01 10.13
N PHE A 52 5.78 -2.73 10.01
CA PHE A 52 6.72 -3.71 9.48
C PHE A 52 7.23 -4.56 10.63
N PRO A 53 7.00 -5.87 10.63
CA PRO A 53 7.82 -6.75 11.43
C PRO A 53 9.24 -6.63 10.86
N LEU A 54 10.06 -5.78 11.47
CA LEU A 54 11.52 -5.87 11.39
C LEU A 54 11.92 -7.18 12.07
N ASN A 55 11.57 -8.34 11.49
CA ASN A 55 11.78 -9.61 12.17
C ASN A 55 12.27 -10.74 11.25
N LEU A 56 13.43 -11.25 11.67
CA LEU A 56 14.24 -12.42 11.26
C LEU A 56 15.66 -12.07 10.82
N ALA A 57 15.88 -11.10 9.92
CA ALA A 57 17.24 -10.68 9.56
C ALA A 57 17.93 -9.92 10.70
N PHE A 58 17.19 -9.04 11.40
CA PHE A 58 17.68 -8.32 12.58
C PHE A 58 18.01 -9.29 13.74
N TYR A 59 17.18 -10.34 13.90
CA TYR A 59 17.36 -11.41 14.89
C TYR A 59 18.69 -12.17 14.70
N ASP A 60 19.02 -12.52 13.45
CA ASP A 60 20.23 -13.29 13.12
C ASP A 60 21.52 -12.44 13.21
N VAL A 61 21.41 -11.12 12.99
CA VAL A 61 22.51 -10.16 13.14
C VAL A 61 22.79 -9.85 14.62
N MET A 62 21.74 -9.65 15.42
CA MET A 62 21.85 -9.30 16.84
C MET A 62 22.35 -10.46 17.71
N GLN A 63 22.01 -11.71 17.39
CA GLN A 63 22.51 -12.86 18.14
C GLN A 63 23.99 -13.20 17.85
N LYS A 64 24.53 -12.79 16.70
CA LYS A 64 25.90 -13.18 16.27
C LYS A 64 27.04 -12.33 16.86
N LYS A 65 26.79 -11.46 17.85
CA LYS A 65 27.81 -10.56 18.44
C LYS A 65 28.68 -9.87 17.38
N VAL A 66 28.05 -9.36 16.32
CA VAL A 66 28.78 -8.65 15.26
C VAL A 66 29.21 -7.28 15.81
N PRO A 67 30.50 -6.89 15.72
CA PRO A 67 30.95 -5.61 16.25
C PRO A 67 30.26 -4.44 15.53
N PRO A 68 29.99 -3.30 16.21
CA PRO A 68 29.22 -2.17 15.67
C PRO A 68 29.76 -1.61 14.34
N LYS A 69 31.04 -1.84 14.03
CA LYS A 69 31.69 -1.40 12.78
C LYS A 69 31.38 -2.27 11.56
N ALA A 70 30.75 -3.43 11.75
CA ALA A 70 30.32 -4.32 10.68
C ALA A 70 28.82 -4.22 10.36
N LEU A 71 28.13 -3.18 10.87
CA LEU A 71 26.76 -2.82 10.49
C LEU A 71 26.69 -2.16 9.09
N PHE A 72 27.61 -2.50 8.19
CA PHE A 72 27.53 -2.15 6.78
C PHE A 72 26.64 -3.18 6.10
N ILE A 73 25.46 -2.73 5.65
CA ILE A 73 24.56 -3.45 4.74
C ILE A 73 23.92 -4.68 5.39
N LEU A 74 22.74 -4.54 6.01
CA LEU A 74 21.76 -5.64 6.18
C LEU A 74 20.41 -5.09 6.68
N ALA A 75 19.73 -4.31 5.83
CA ALA A 75 18.27 -4.29 5.85
C ALA A 75 17.80 -5.32 4.81
N ALA A 76 17.79 -6.60 5.21
CA ALA A 76 17.30 -7.67 4.35
C ALA A 76 15.80 -7.88 4.62
N TYR A 77 14.99 -7.76 3.57
CA TYR A 77 13.58 -8.12 3.57
C TYR A 77 13.42 -9.63 3.29
N PRO A 78 12.54 -10.36 4.01
CA PRO A 78 12.15 -11.70 3.60
C PRO A 78 10.92 -11.62 2.70
N VAL A 79 11.12 -11.71 1.38
CA VAL A 79 10.07 -12.17 0.45
C VAL A 79 10.55 -13.52 -0.08
N ARG A 80 9.73 -14.56 0.10
CA ARG A 80 9.96 -16.00 -0.17
C ARG A 80 11.25 -16.38 -0.93
N SER A 81 12.06 -17.20 -0.26
CA SER A 81 12.93 -18.28 -0.78
C SER A 81 13.71 -18.03 -2.09
N ASP A 82 15.03 -17.85 -1.94
CA ASP A 82 16.10 -18.22 -2.89
C ASP A 82 16.84 -17.11 -3.65
N THR A 83 16.64 -15.82 -3.36
CA THR A 83 17.62 -14.80 -3.83
C THR A 83 17.70 -13.56 -2.92
N LEU A 84 18.74 -13.51 -2.09
CA LEU A 84 19.17 -12.28 -1.40
C LEU A 84 19.68 -11.27 -2.45
N ARG A 85 18.98 -10.15 -2.65
CA ARG A 85 19.54 -8.98 -3.37
C ARG A 85 20.02 -7.94 -2.37
N ILE A 86 21.30 -7.59 -2.47
CA ILE A 86 21.91 -6.45 -1.77
C ILE A 86 21.53 -5.18 -2.56
N ILE A 87 20.81 -4.25 -1.93
CA ILE A 87 20.56 -2.93 -2.52
C ILE A 87 21.88 -2.14 -2.46
N GLN A 88 22.45 -1.84 -3.62
CA GLN A 88 23.64 -1.00 -3.75
C GLN A 88 23.20 0.46 -3.73
N VAL A 89 23.50 1.19 -2.64
CA VAL A 89 23.25 2.64 -2.56
C VAL A 89 24.09 3.35 -3.63
N PRO A 90 23.51 4.25 -4.46
CA PRO A 90 24.27 4.94 -5.51
C PRO A 90 25.41 5.78 -4.90
N THR A 91 26.63 5.55 -5.36
CA THR A 91 27.86 6.22 -4.89
C THR A 91 28.00 7.69 -5.35
N ASN A 92 26.91 8.33 -5.75
CA ASN A 92 26.96 9.63 -6.45
C ASN A 92 26.67 10.85 -5.54
N ILE A 93 26.57 10.64 -4.22
CA ILE A 93 26.52 11.72 -3.22
C ILE A 93 27.68 11.53 -2.24
N VAL A 94 28.91 11.69 -2.70
CA VAL A 94 30.09 11.70 -1.82
C VAL A 94 30.97 12.91 -2.16
N GLY A 95 30.54 14.07 -1.64
CA GLY A 95 31.43 15.19 -1.37
C GLY A 95 32.20 14.92 -0.07
N LYS A 96 33.50 15.18 -0.11
CA LYS A 96 34.53 14.77 0.87
C LYS A 96 34.23 15.11 2.34
N ASN A 97 34.42 14.08 3.19
CA ASN A 97 35.08 14.11 4.51
C ASN A 97 34.50 14.89 5.70
N VAL A 98 33.23 15.29 5.71
CA VAL A 98 32.49 15.58 6.94
C VAL A 98 31.04 15.17 6.67
N LEU A 99 30.36 14.46 7.58
CA LEU A 99 28.95 13.97 7.52
C LEU A 99 28.77 12.43 7.45
N SER A 100 29.77 11.62 7.80
CA SER A 100 29.52 10.20 8.13
C SER A 100 28.58 10.12 9.35
N ASP A 101 28.92 10.78 10.45
CA ASP A 101 28.22 10.57 11.72
C ASP A 101 26.82 11.20 11.75
N THR A 102 26.61 12.27 10.97
CA THR A 102 25.31 12.96 10.90
C THR A 102 24.27 12.17 10.09
N ILE A 103 24.67 11.45 9.03
CA ILE A 103 23.76 10.57 8.28
C ILE A 103 23.40 9.31 9.10
N HIS A 104 24.36 8.78 9.87
CA HIS A 104 24.12 7.66 10.80
C HIS A 104 23.12 8.04 11.91
N ILE A 105 23.21 9.27 12.45
CA ILE A 105 22.27 9.78 13.46
C ILE A 105 20.88 10.02 12.84
N CYS A 106 20.78 10.53 11.61
CA CYS A 106 19.49 10.74 10.96
C CYS A 106 18.75 9.45 10.60
N ILE A 107 19.46 8.41 10.10
CA ILE A 107 18.84 7.11 9.80
C ILE A 107 18.44 6.39 11.09
N CYS A 108 19.27 6.47 12.15
CA CYS A 108 18.88 5.96 13.46
C CYS A 108 17.70 6.74 14.07
N LEU A 109 17.62 8.06 13.95
CA LEU A 109 16.50 8.85 14.49
C LEU A 109 15.19 8.63 13.72
N ILE A 110 15.22 8.50 12.39
CA ILE A 110 14.03 8.20 11.58
C ILE A 110 13.52 6.78 11.90
N LEU A 111 14.42 5.81 12.09
CA LEU A 111 14.04 4.48 12.55
C LEU A 111 13.61 4.47 14.03
N TYR A 112 14.15 5.36 14.88
CA TYR A 112 13.83 5.43 16.32
C TYR A 112 12.41 5.99 16.55
N GLU A 113 12.02 7.04 15.84
CA GLU A 113 10.66 7.60 15.92
C GLU A 113 9.61 6.64 15.32
N MET A 114 9.97 5.91 14.26
CA MET A 114 9.11 4.85 13.70
C MET A 114 8.96 3.65 14.64
N VAL A 115 10.01 3.28 15.37
CA VAL A 115 10.00 2.18 16.35
C VAL A 115 9.23 2.56 17.61
N GLU A 116 9.24 3.83 18.05
CA GLU A 116 8.48 4.23 19.24
C GLU A 116 6.97 4.10 19.08
N GLN A 117 6.40 4.40 17.90
CA GLN A 117 4.94 4.31 17.71
C GLN A 117 4.48 2.90 17.27
N SER A 118 5.31 2.17 16.51
CA SER A 118 4.93 0.91 15.86
C SER A 118 5.16 -0.36 16.69
N VAL A 119 5.71 -0.23 17.91
CA VAL A 119 6.13 -1.37 18.73
C VAL A 119 5.50 -1.36 20.12
N HIS A 120 4.45 -0.57 20.32
CA HIS A 120 3.64 -0.62 21.54
C HIS A 120 2.88 -1.95 21.64
N SER A 121 3.58 -2.99 22.06
CA SER A 121 3.01 -4.21 22.62
C SER A 121 2.33 -3.97 23.97
N GLY A 122 2.13 -2.71 24.35
CA GLY A 122 1.81 -2.25 25.71
C GLY A 122 2.96 -2.40 26.70
N LEU A 123 4.08 -3.02 26.32
CA LEU A 123 5.28 -3.21 27.14
C LEU A 123 6.24 -2.03 26.98
N GLN A 124 6.57 -1.35 28.08
CA GLN A 124 7.40 -0.15 28.09
C GLN A 124 8.74 -0.37 28.80
N GLU A 125 9.74 0.44 28.46
CA GLU A 125 10.99 0.51 29.20
C GLU A 125 10.71 0.81 30.68
N GLY A 126 11.45 0.13 31.57
CA GLY A 126 11.30 0.25 33.01
C GLY A 126 10.24 -0.67 33.62
N MET A 127 9.31 -1.24 32.83
CA MET A 127 8.40 -2.26 33.36
C MET A 127 9.18 -3.50 33.83
N MET A 128 8.67 -4.19 34.84
CA MET A 128 9.31 -5.35 35.44
C MET A 128 8.47 -6.62 35.30
N LEU A 129 9.17 -7.75 35.22
CA LEU A 129 8.59 -9.08 35.07
C LEU A 129 9.44 -10.16 35.75
N GLU A 130 8.83 -11.31 35.99
CA GLU A 130 9.47 -12.52 36.50
C GLU A 130 9.89 -13.42 35.33
N VAL A 131 11.18 -13.69 35.21
CA VAL A 131 11.79 -14.44 34.09
C VAL A 131 12.28 -15.80 34.58
N PRO A 132 11.95 -16.91 33.89
CA PRO A 132 12.45 -18.24 34.26
C PRO A 132 13.96 -18.37 33.98
N HIS A 133 14.66 -19.20 34.74
CA HIS A 133 16.07 -19.47 34.51
C HIS A 133 16.27 -20.27 33.22
N LYS A 134 17.28 -19.90 32.42
CA LYS A 134 17.58 -20.54 31.11
C LYS A 134 17.77 -22.06 31.18
N HIS A 135 18.32 -22.56 32.29
CA HIS A 135 18.62 -23.98 32.49
C HIS A 135 17.68 -24.68 33.47
N ASN A 136 16.78 -23.93 34.13
CA ASN A 136 15.85 -24.48 35.13
C ASN A 136 14.52 -23.71 35.10
N GLY A 137 13.57 -24.17 34.29
CA GLY A 137 12.27 -23.51 34.11
C GLY A 137 11.37 -23.44 35.34
N SER A 138 11.78 -24.01 36.48
CA SER A 138 11.05 -23.94 37.75
C SER A 138 11.48 -22.77 38.64
N ASN A 139 12.63 -22.15 38.37
CA ASN A 139 13.15 -21.03 39.15
C ASN A 139 13.01 -19.72 38.38
N TYR A 140 12.65 -18.65 39.07
CA TYR A 140 12.41 -17.33 38.48
C TYR A 140 13.25 -16.26 39.17
N TRP A 141 13.60 -15.21 38.41
CA TRP A 141 14.16 -13.98 38.96
C TRP A 141 13.56 -12.76 38.28
N VAL A 142 13.58 -11.62 38.97
CA VAL A 142 12.99 -10.38 38.46
C VAL A 142 13.95 -9.69 37.51
N ALA A 143 13.41 -9.20 36.39
CA ALA A 143 14.12 -8.38 35.42
C ALA A 143 13.29 -7.16 35.01
N SER A 144 13.97 -6.07 34.69
CA SER A 144 13.40 -4.87 34.09
C SER A 144 13.58 -4.88 32.58
N ILE A 145 12.60 -4.34 31.85
CA ILE A 145 12.69 -4.08 30.41
C ILE A 145 13.62 -2.89 30.20
N VAL A 146 14.71 -3.09 29.47
CA VAL A 146 15.63 -2.03 29.04
C VAL A 146 15.24 -1.52 27.66
N VAL A 147 14.80 -2.42 26.77
CA VAL A 147 14.31 -2.08 25.43
C VAL A 147 13.17 -3.03 25.07
N ALA A 148 12.09 -2.49 24.51
CA ALA A 148 10.99 -3.28 23.96
C ALA A 148 11.03 -3.25 22.43
N CYS A 149 11.07 -4.43 21.79
CA CYS A 149 10.99 -4.61 20.35
C CYS A 149 9.93 -5.68 20.00
N GLY A 150 8.67 -5.39 20.34
CA GLY A 150 7.51 -6.23 20.09
C GLY A 150 7.51 -7.38 21.09
N PRO A 151 7.48 -8.65 20.64
CA PRO A 151 7.67 -9.80 21.52
C PRO A 151 9.13 -10.00 21.96
N LEU A 152 10.10 -9.27 21.40
CA LEU A 152 11.50 -9.41 21.74
C LEU A 152 11.93 -8.28 22.68
N LEU A 153 12.24 -8.62 23.93
CA LEU A 153 12.60 -7.66 24.96
C LEU A 153 14.08 -7.77 25.31
N GLN A 154 14.77 -6.64 25.44
CA GLN A 154 16.05 -6.61 26.12
C GLN A 154 15.79 -6.45 27.62
N LEU A 155 16.19 -7.45 28.39
CA LEU A 155 15.94 -7.52 29.82
C LEU A 155 17.24 -7.38 30.60
N ARG A 156 17.14 -6.79 31.81
CA ARG A 156 18.22 -6.72 32.78
C ARG A 156 17.72 -7.24 34.12
N TYR A 157 18.45 -8.19 34.70
CA TYR A 157 18.11 -8.69 36.03
C TYR A 157 18.25 -7.61 37.10
N VAL A 158 17.31 -7.58 38.04
CA VAL A 158 17.36 -6.70 39.21
C VAL A 158 18.63 -6.99 40.02
N GLY A 159 19.36 -5.92 40.37
CA GLY A 159 20.68 -5.98 41.01
C GLY A 159 21.87 -5.81 40.07
N CYS A 160 21.64 -5.70 38.75
CA CYS A 160 22.68 -5.42 37.76
C CYS A 160 22.64 -3.98 37.21
N GLU A 161 22.07 -3.05 37.97
CA GLU A 161 21.90 -1.66 37.51
C GLU A 161 23.25 -1.02 37.14
N GLY A 162 23.29 -0.34 35.99
CA GLY A 162 24.50 0.32 35.46
C GLY A 162 25.49 -0.60 34.72
N ASP A 163 25.28 -1.92 34.71
CA ASP A 163 26.17 -2.89 34.04
C ASP A 163 25.50 -3.52 32.81
N ARG A 164 25.71 -2.91 31.64
CA ARG A 164 25.12 -3.36 30.35
C ARG A 164 25.60 -4.74 29.91
N THR A 165 26.61 -5.33 30.55
CA THR A 165 27.10 -6.68 30.21
C THR A 165 26.13 -7.79 30.62
N TRP A 166 25.18 -7.48 31.51
CA TRP A 166 24.14 -8.39 32.00
C TRP A 166 22.83 -8.29 31.22
N ASP A 167 22.76 -7.42 30.22
CA ASP A 167 21.58 -7.28 29.37
C ASP A 167 21.46 -8.51 28.46
N PHE A 168 20.27 -9.10 28.38
CA PHE A 168 20.01 -10.23 27.51
C PHE A 168 18.68 -10.08 26.78
N TRP A 169 18.63 -10.60 25.57
CA TRP A 169 17.39 -10.61 24.79
C TRP A 169 16.52 -11.81 25.18
N CYS A 170 15.23 -11.57 25.31
CA CYS A 170 14.20 -12.54 25.68
C CYS A 170 13.02 -12.43 24.73
N ASP A 171 12.73 -13.51 24.01
CA ASP A 171 11.54 -13.64 23.17
C ASP A 171 10.39 -14.14 24.05
N VAL A 172 9.46 -13.25 24.40
CA VAL A 172 8.34 -13.57 25.29
C VAL A 172 7.28 -14.48 24.64
N THR A 173 7.35 -14.71 23.32
CA THR A 173 6.52 -15.74 22.66
C THR A 173 7.04 -17.15 22.95
N LYS A 174 8.34 -17.29 23.20
CA LYS A 174 9.03 -18.57 23.41
C LYS A 174 9.32 -18.85 24.88
N VAL A 175 9.52 -17.79 25.66
CA VAL A 175 9.87 -17.87 27.07
C VAL A 175 8.67 -17.48 27.91
N MET A 176 8.27 -18.36 28.83
CA MET A 176 7.10 -18.17 29.69
C MET A 176 7.40 -17.18 30.84
N VAL A 177 7.54 -15.91 30.49
CA VAL A 177 7.67 -14.80 31.45
C VAL A 177 6.34 -14.55 32.17
N ARG A 178 6.40 -13.94 33.35
CA ARG A 178 5.25 -13.72 34.25
C ARG A 178 5.19 -12.28 34.78
N PRO A 179 4.00 -11.74 35.08
CA PRO A 179 3.90 -10.46 35.75
C PRO A 179 4.44 -10.57 37.19
N LEU A 180 4.84 -9.44 37.78
CA LEU A 180 5.31 -9.41 39.16
C LEU A 180 4.24 -9.94 40.12
N GLY A 181 4.66 -10.77 41.07
CA GLY A 181 3.81 -11.36 42.10
C GLY A 181 3.23 -12.73 41.72
N TRP A 182 3.41 -13.19 40.47
CA TRP A 182 2.95 -14.49 40.03
C TRP A 182 3.64 -15.63 40.80
N CYS A 183 4.96 -15.57 40.98
CA CYS A 183 5.72 -16.54 41.77
C CYS A 183 5.24 -16.57 43.22
N LYS A 184 4.98 -15.40 43.82
CA LYS A 184 4.45 -15.28 45.18
C LYS A 184 3.07 -15.95 45.30
N GLN A 185 2.18 -15.73 44.35
CA GLN A 185 0.86 -16.36 44.30
C GLN A 185 0.94 -17.89 44.18
N HIS A 186 1.89 -18.40 43.40
CA HIS A 186 2.09 -19.83 43.16
C HIS A 186 3.05 -20.49 44.17
N LYS A 187 3.45 -19.76 45.23
CA LYS A 187 4.40 -20.22 46.27
C LYS A 187 5.75 -20.67 45.70
N ILE A 188 6.19 -20.06 44.60
CA ILE A 188 7.51 -20.24 44.00
C ILE A 188 8.43 -19.15 44.58
N GLN A 189 9.59 -19.58 45.08
CA GLN A 189 10.59 -18.65 45.60
C GLN A 189 11.41 -18.03 44.45
N LEU A 190 11.56 -16.71 44.47
CA LEU A 190 12.45 -16.01 43.55
C LEU A 190 13.90 -16.30 43.94
N VAL A 191 14.70 -16.80 42.99
CA VAL A 191 16.10 -17.17 43.20
C VAL A 191 16.95 -16.46 42.14
N PRO A 192 18.02 -15.72 42.51
CA PRO A 192 18.91 -15.12 41.53
C PRO A 192 19.68 -16.21 40.76
N PRO A 193 19.98 -16.01 39.45
CA PRO A 193 20.85 -16.91 38.71
C PRO A 193 22.21 -17.10 39.41
N ALA A 194 22.83 -18.28 39.33
CA ALA A 194 24.05 -18.61 40.08
C ALA A 194 25.22 -17.63 39.81
N GLU A 195 25.34 -17.16 38.57
CA GLU A 195 26.33 -16.16 38.14
C GLU A 195 26.12 -14.81 38.85
N LEU A 196 24.86 -14.46 39.12
CA LEU A 196 24.46 -13.22 39.78
C LEU A 196 24.47 -13.33 41.30
N ALA A 197 24.14 -14.50 41.84
CA ALA A 197 24.15 -14.80 43.27
C ALA A 197 25.51 -14.53 43.93
N ASN A 198 26.61 -14.76 43.19
CA ASN A 198 27.97 -14.47 43.66
C ASN A 198 28.27 -12.97 43.76
N LYS A 199 27.55 -12.13 43.02
CA LYS A 199 27.74 -10.67 42.96
C LYS A 199 26.80 -9.94 43.92
N LEU A 200 25.62 -10.50 44.20
CA LEU A 200 24.59 -9.92 45.06
C LEU A 200 24.71 -10.44 46.50
N THR A 201 25.39 -9.71 47.38
CA THR A 201 25.55 -10.08 48.80
C THR A 201 24.27 -9.87 49.63
N ASN A 202 23.23 -9.20 49.12
CA ASN A 202 21.96 -8.93 49.81
C ASN A 202 20.75 -8.89 48.86
N CYS A 203 20.50 -9.99 48.15
CA CYS A 203 19.45 -10.08 47.12
C CYS A 203 18.05 -9.65 47.60
N GLY A 204 17.68 -10.00 48.84
CA GLY A 204 16.37 -9.66 49.39
C GLY A 204 16.15 -8.14 49.50
N LYS A 205 17.12 -7.40 50.06
CA LYS A 205 17.01 -5.94 50.20
C LYS A 205 17.02 -5.22 48.86
N ILE A 206 17.80 -5.72 47.89
CA ILE A 206 17.87 -5.17 46.54
C ILE A 206 16.54 -5.37 45.82
N LEU A 207 15.95 -6.56 45.97
CA LEU A 207 14.65 -6.85 45.41
C LEU A 207 13.54 -6.01 46.06
N ASP A 208 13.54 -5.90 47.40
CA ASP A 208 12.56 -5.08 48.12
C ASP A 208 12.63 -3.60 47.72
N ALA A 209 13.84 -3.06 47.55
CA ALA A 209 14.04 -1.69 47.08
C ALA A 209 13.57 -1.50 45.63
N ALA A 210 13.86 -2.46 44.74
CA ALA A 210 13.44 -2.39 43.34
C ALA A 210 11.92 -2.52 43.16
N LEU A 211 11.24 -3.25 44.05
CA LEU A 211 9.80 -3.48 43.98
C LEU A 211 8.94 -2.34 44.55
N LEU A 212 9.52 -1.35 45.24
CA LEU A 212 8.77 -0.25 45.87
C LEU A 212 8.02 0.63 44.85
N ASP A 213 8.68 0.93 43.73
CA ASP A 213 8.17 1.78 42.65
C ASP A 213 8.01 1.01 41.32
N ALA A 214 8.03 -0.34 41.37
CA ALA A 214 8.01 -1.16 40.18
C ALA A 214 6.66 -1.14 39.47
N THR A 215 6.67 -0.81 38.17
CA THR A 215 5.52 -1.02 37.29
C THR A 215 5.61 -2.43 36.70
N THR A 216 4.64 -3.30 37.01
CA THR A 216 4.61 -4.65 36.41
C THR A 216 4.09 -4.60 34.98
N VAL A 217 4.55 -5.54 34.15
CA VAL A 217 3.92 -5.83 32.87
C VAL A 217 2.46 -6.30 33.06
N PRO A 218 1.50 -5.77 32.29
CA PRO A 218 0.12 -6.23 32.33
C PRO A 218 -0.03 -7.72 31.94
N PRO A 219 -0.80 -8.55 32.69
CA PRO A 219 -0.90 -9.99 32.42
C PRO A 219 -1.41 -10.34 31.02
N HIS A 220 -2.31 -9.52 30.47
CA HIS A 220 -2.93 -9.73 29.16
C HIS A 220 -1.98 -9.50 27.97
N LEU A 221 -0.80 -8.91 28.20
CA LEU A 221 0.25 -8.75 27.19
C LEU A 221 1.22 -9.93 27.16
N LEU A 222 1.12 -10.83 28.14
CA LEU A 222 1.92 -12.05 28.25
C LEU A 222 1.10 -13.30 27.89
N THR A 223 -0.21 -13.17 27.70
CA THR A 223 -1.06 -14.21 27.14
C THR A 223 -0.88 -14.21 25.62
N GLY A 224 -0.79 -15.38 25.00
CA GLY A 224 -0.47 -15.56 23.57
C GLY A 224 -1.51 -15.05 22.57
N ASP A 225 -2.28 -14.03 22.94
CA ASP A 225 -3.36 -13.42 22.15
C ASP A 225 -2.84 -12.50 21.04
N GLY A 226 -1.52 -12.29 20.98
CA GLY A 226 -0.82 -11.43 20.03
C GLY A 226 -0.01 -10.34 20.74
N PHE A 227 1.13 -9.96 20.17
CA PHE A 227 1.99 -8.89 20.73
C PHE A 227 1.78 -7.56 20.05
N THR A 228 1.24 -7.56 18.84
CA THR A 228 0.92 -6.33 18.11
C THR A 228 -0.52 -5.88 18.39
N ALA A 229 -0.79 -4.59 18.23
CA ALA A 229 -2.16 -4.06 18.27
C ALA A 229 -3.07 -4.81 17.28
N VAL A 230 -2.57 -5.09 16.09
CA VAL A 230 -3.30 -5.81 15.03
C VAL A 230 -3.70 -7.21 15.49
N GLU A 231 -2.79 -7.99 16.09
CA GLU A 231 -3.15 -9.34 16.52
C GLU A 231 -4.16 -9.33 17.66
N ARG A 232 -4.11 -8.35 18.56
CA ARG A 232 -4.99 -8.28 19.74
C ARG A 232 -6.42 -7.84 19.41
N VAL A 233 -6.66 -7.19 18.28
CA VAL A 233 -8.00 -6.85 17.80
C VAL A 233 -8.64 -8.07 17.12
N LYS A 234 -9.73 -8.59 17.70
CA LYS A 234 -10.42 -9.80 17.25
C LYS A 234 -11.81 -9.50 16.68
N GLN A 235 -12.27 -10.38 15.81
CA GLN A 235 -13.65 -10.38 15.32
C GLN A 235 -14.65 -10.50 16.48
N GLY A 236 -15.76 -9.77 16.38
CA GLY A 236 -16.84 -9.71 17.36
C GLY A 236 -16.65 -8.66 18.45
N MET A 237 -15.44 -8.09 18.59
CA MET A 237 -15.20 -6.97 19.51
C MET A 237 -16.03 -5.74 19.12
N LYS A 238 -16.50 -5.01 20.14
CA LYS A 238 -17.35 -3.82 20.02
C LYS A 238 -16.54 -2.56 20.26
N LEU A 239 -16.81 -1.50 19.52
CA LEU A 239 -16.20 -0.18 19.69
C LEU A 239 -17.18 0.95 19.34
N GLU A 240 -16.82 2.18 19.66
CA GLU A 240 -17.57 3.38 19.28
C GLU A 240 -16.89 4.07 18.09
N VAL A 241 -17.68 4.40 17.05
CA VAL A 241 -17.20 5.07 15.83
C VAL A 241 -17.79 6.47 15.72
N GLN A 242 -16.94 7.48 15.58
CA GLN A 242 -17.33 8.87 15.35
C GLN A 242 -18.02 9.05 13.99
N ASP A 243 -19.12 9.79 13.96
CA ASP A 243 -19.88 10.14 12.75
C ASP A 243 -19.03 10.97 11.77
N LYS A 244 -19.30 10.83 10.46
CA LYS A 244 -18.54 11.54 9.41
C LYS A 244 -18.86 13.04 9.33
N ARG A 245 -19.96 13.49 9.92
CA ARG A 245 -20.49 14.86 9.81
C ARG A 245 -20.58 15.57 11.15
N ASP A 246 -20.72 14.83 12.25
CA ASP A 246 -20.80 15.39 13.61
C ASP A 246 -19.66 14.85 14.48
N PRO A 247 -18.70 15.68 14.90
CA PRO A 247 -17.57 15.23 15.69
C PRO A 247 -18.00 14.68 17.04
N ASN A 248 -19.11 15.16 17.61
CA ASN A 248 -19.51 14.77 18.96
C ASN A 248 -20.41 13.53 18.98
N ARG A 249 -20.85 13.06 17.81
CA ARG A 249 -21.72 11.89 17.69
C ARG A 249 -20.90 10.64 17.48
N LEU A 250 -21.12 9.66 18.34
CA LEU A 250 -20.56 8.33 18.18
C LEU A 250 -21.69 7.30 18.10
N TRP A 251 -21.39 6.17 17.47
CA TRP A 251 -22.28 5.00 17.53
C TRP A 251 -21.48 3.70 17.59
N VAL A 252 -22.08 2.71 18.24
CA VAL A 252 -21.48 1.39 18.39
C VAL A 252 -21.36 0.66 17.06
N ALA A 253 -20.25 -0.04 16.88
CA ALA A 253 -19.99 -0.90 15.74
C ALA A 253 -19.28 -2.19 16.17
N THR A 254 -19.50 -3.24 15.38
CA THR A 254 -18.86 -4.54 15.54
C THR A 254 -17.72 -4.70 14.56
N ILE A 255 -16.59 -5.24 15.03
CA ILE A 255 -15.49 -5.68 14.17
C ILE A 255 -15.85 -7.02 13.52
N LEU A 256 -16.06 -7.00 12.21
CA LEU A 256 -16.37 -8.20 11.42
C LEU A 256 -15.10 -8.93 10.97
N GLU A 257 -14.05 -8.19 10.63
CA GLU A 257 -12.79 -8.73 10.13
C GLU A 257 -11.64 -7.78 10.49
N ASN A 258 -10.44 -8.33 10.68
CA ASN A 258 -9.22 -7.56 10.85
C ASN A 258 -8.14 -8.14 9.92
N VAL A 259 -7.76 -7.34 8.93
CA VAL A 259 -6.74 -7.69 7.94
C VAL A 259 -5.60 -6.70 8.04
N GLY A 260 -4.49 -7.11 8.67
CA GLY A 260 -3.29 -6.27 8.76
C GLY A 260 -3.51 -4.91 9.42
N GLY A 261 -4.53 -4.79 10.29
CA GLY A 261 -4.92 -3.53 10.93
C GLY A 261 -6.04 -2.77 10.21
N ARG A 262 -6.45 -3.16 9.00
CA ARG A 262 -7.70 -2.72 8.39
C ARG A 262 -8.84 -3.49 9.04
N LEU A 263 -9.75 -2.76 9.68
CA LEU A 263 -10.91 -3.32 10.37
C LEU A 263 -12.13 -3.18 9.47
N LEU A 264 -12.77 -4.30 9.15
CA LEU A 264 -14.11 -4.29 8.56
C LEU A 264 -15.11 -4.10 9.69
N LEU A 265 -15.87 -3.01 9.62
CA LEU A 265 -16.80 -2.60 10.66
C LEU A 265 -18.22 -2.58 10.10
N ARG A 266 -19.18 -2.89 10.97
CA ARG A 266 -20.61 -2.69 10.73
C ARG A 266 -21.22 -1.96 11.91
N TYR A 267 -21.99 -0.92 11.65
CA TYR A 267 -22.75 -0.25 12.70
C TYR A 267 -23.80 -1.21 13.27
N ASP A 268 -23.92 -1.29 14.59
CA ASP A 268 -24.94 -2.15 15.18
C ASP A 268 -26.31 -1.51 14.97
N THR A 269 -27.21 -2.23 14.30
CA THR A 269 -28.60 -1.83 14.05
C THR A 269 -29.55 -2.96 14.45
N PRO A 270 -30.83 -2.65 14.76
CA PRO A 270 -31.79 -3.68 15.20
C PRO A 270 -31.96 -4.84 14.20
N ASP A 271 -31.81 -4.56 12.92
CA ASP A 271 -31.99 -5.47 11.79
C ASP A 271 -30.66 -5.91 11.14
N SER A 272 -29.52 -5.44 11.64
CA SER A 272 -28.19 -5.66 11.06
C SER A 272 -28.06 -5.27 9.58
N SER A 273 -28.85 -4.29 9.10
CA SER A 273 -28.90 -3.88 7.69
C SER A 273 -27.90 -2.78 7.30
N SER A 274 -27.12 -2.26 8.24
CA SER A 274 -26.14 -1.22 7.93
C SER A 274 -25.06 -1.72 6.97
N PRO A 275 -24.56 -0.87 6.06
CA PRO A 275 -23.50 -1.24 5.16
C PRO A 275 -22.18 -1.43 5.90
N ASP A 276 -21.38 -2.38 5.42
CA ASP A 276 -20.02 -2.58 5.91
C ASP A 276 -19.10 -1.45 5.45
N PHE A 277 -18.13 -1.10 6.28
CA PHE A 277 -17.13 -0.09 5.93
C PHE A 277 -15.78 -0.41 6.57
N TRP A 278 -14.71 -0.01 5.90
CA TRP A 278 -13.35 -0.20 6.39
C TRP A 278 -12.86 1.04 7.14
N LEU A 279 -12.16 0.83 8.25
CA LEU A 279 -11.29 1.82 8.88
C LEU A 279 -10.00 1.13 9.34
N PHE A 280 -8.88 1.83 9.26
CA PHE A 280 -7.64 1.34 9.87
C PHE A 280 -7.70 1.51 11.40
N TYR A 281 -7.11 0.61 12.18
CA TYR A 281 -7.24 0.60 13.65
C TYR A 281 -6.68 1.85 14.34
N THR A 282 -5.77 2.59 13.71
CA THR A 282 -5.24 3.88 14.19
C THR A 282 -6.08 5.08 13.75
N SER A 283 -7.22 4.85 13.11
CA SER A 283 -8.15 5.92 12.74
C SER A 283 -8.61 6.68 13.99
N HIS A 284 -8.51 8.01 13.94
CA HIS A 284 -8.98 8.93 15.00
C HIS A 284 -10.50 8.86 15.24
N ARG A 285 -11.24 8.13 14.40
CA ARG A 285 -12.68 7.93 14.53
C ARG A 285 -13.05 6.76 15.42
N LEU A 286 -12.09 5.93 15.83
CA LEU A 286 -12.34 4.72 16.63
C LEU A 286 -12.08 5.00 18.10
N TYR A 287 -13.03 4.64 18.95
CA TYR A 287 -12.95 4.83 20.40
C TYR A 287 -13.34 3.53 21.11
N GLN A 288 -12.79 3.32 22.30
CA GLN A 288 -13.20 2.21 23.16
C GLN A 288 -14.69 2.31 23.53
N MET A 289 -15.27 1.18 23.92
CA MET A 289 -16.65 1.15 24.41
C MET A 289 -16.84 2.05 25.63
N ASP A 290 -18.00 2.70 25.71
CA ASP A 290 -18.41 3.65 26.75
C ASP A 290 -17.58 4.96 26.81
N TRP A 291 -16.65 5.20 25.88
CA TRP A 291 -15.81 6.40 25.87
C TRP A 291 -16.63 7.69 25.85
N ALA A 292 -17.67 7.77 25.00
CA ALA A 292 -18.53 8.94 24.92
C ALA A 292 -19.32 9.18 26.21
N ALA A 293 -19.77 8.11 26.87
CA ALA A 293 -20.47 8.18 28.13
C ALA A 293 -19.56 8.63 29.28
N GLU A 294 -18.31 8.18 29.30
CA GLU A 294 -17.30 8.55 30.29
C GLU A 294 -16.84 10.01 30.15
N LYS A 295 -16.56 10.47 28.92
CA LYS A 295 -16.16 11.87 28.66
C LYS A 295 -17.32 12.83 28.89
N GLY A 296 -18.56 12.40 28.63
CA GLY A 296 -19.76 13.23 28.80
C GLY A 296 -19.90 14.33 27.74
N ALA A 297 -20.75 15.31 28.00
CA ALA A 297 -21.03 16.39 27.05
C ALA A 297 -19.73 17.15 26.65
N PRO A 298 -19.54 17.47 25.35
CA PRO A 298 -20.54 17.49 24.27
C PRO A 298 -20.76 16.14 23.57
N TRP A 299 -20.01 15.10 23.91
CA TRP A 299 -20.05 13.79 23.25
C TRP A 299 -21.34 13.03 23.58
N TYR A 300 -21.91 12.35 22.60
CA TYR A 300 -23.15 11.60 22.77
C TYR A 300 -23.26 10.41 21.82
N LEU A 301 -23.94 9.37 22.29
CA LEU A 301 -24.26 8.19 21.49
C LEU A 301 -25.57 8.38 20.75
N LYS A 302 -25.52 8.32 19.43
CA LYS A 302 -26.70 8.31 18.58
C LYS A 302 -26.37 7.66 17.24
N TRP A 303 -27.27 6.82 16.75
CA TRP A 303 -27.11 6.19 15.45
C TRP A 303 -26.93 7.24 14.34
N PRO A 304 -26.08 6.98 13.33
CA PRO A 304 -25.88 7.89 12.21
C PRO A 304 -27.18 8.17 11.47
N ASN A 305 -27.37 9.43 11.04
CA ASN A 305 -28.56 9.81 10.25
C ASN A 305 -28.58 9.15 8.86
N SER A 306 -27.42 8.66 8.38
CA SER A 306 -27.29 7.94 7.12
C SER A 306 -28.00 6.58 7.14
N LEU A 307 -28.23 6.01 8.32
CA LEU A 307 -29.00 4.78 8.50
C LEU A 307 -30.50 5.12 8.41
N LYS A 308 -31.05 5.18 7.18
CA LYS A 308 -32.49 5.35 6.94
C LYS A 308 -33.23 4.12 7.48
N THR A 309 -33.76 4.20 8.71
CA THR A 309 -34.51 3.08 9.33
C THR A 309 -35.86 3.54 9.87
N SER A 310 -36.83 2.62 9.92
CA SER A 310 -38.15 2.83 10.53
C SER A 310 -38.22 2.42 12.00
N HIS A 311 -37.07 2.12 12.62
CA HIS A 311 -36.99 1.54 13.96
C HIS A 311 -37.25 2.57 15.06
N GLY A 312 -37.93 2.13 16.12
CA GLY A 312 -38.27 2.94 17.28
C GLY A 312 -37.08 3.14 18.22
N HIS A 313 -37.13 4.18 19.06
CA HIS A 313 -36.08 4.46 20.05
C HIS A 313 -35.79 3.27 20.99
N GLU A 314 -36.82 2.50 21.36
CA GLU A 314 -36.67 1.33 22.25
C GLU A 314 -35.82 0.21 21.61
N GLU A 315 -35.98 -0.03 20.31
CA GLU A 315 -35.21 -1.04 19.57
C GLU A 315 -33.73 -0.64 19.51
N TRP A 316 -33.44 0.63 19.24
CA TRP A 316 -32.08 1.16 19.27
C TRP A 316 -31.44 1.13 20.66
N ALA A 317 -32.22 1.39 21.71
CA ALA A 317 -31.76 1.27 23.08
C ALA A 317 -31.42 -0.19 23.44
N ALA A 318 -32.22 -1.15 22.97
CA ALA A 318 -31.93 -2.57 23.16
C ALA A 318 -30.63 -3.01 22.46
N VAL A 319 -30.36 -2.49 21.27
CA VAL A 319 -29.08 -2.71 20.56
C VAL A 319 -27.89 -2.22 21.38
N MET A 320 -28.00 -1.02 21.98
CA MET A 320 -26.93 -0.48 22.82
C MET A 320 -26.65 -1.38 24.04
N GLU A 321 -27.68 -1.84 24.73
CA GLU A 321 -27.52 -2.71 25.91
C GLU A 321 -26.94 -4.09 25.53
N MET A 322 -27.33 -4.63 24.37
CA MET A 322 -26.74 -5.86 23.84
C MET A 322 -25.26 -5.66 23.49
N ALA A 323 -24.91 -4.54 22.85
CA ALA A 323 -23.53 -4.21 22.52
C ALA A 323 -22.64 -4.07 23.78
N LYS A 324 -23.15 -3.48 24.87
CA LYS A 324 -22.43 -3.42 26.16
C LYS A 324 -22.20 -4.80 26.76
N GLU A 325 -23.20 -5.67 26.72
CA GLU A 325 -23.06 -7.04 27.22
C GLU A 325 -22.03 -7.84 26.42
N ASP A 326 -22.04 -7.72 25.09
CA ASP A 326 -21.05 -8.35 24.22
C ASP A 326 -19.64 -7.78 24.46
N ALA A 327 -19.51 -6.47 24.65
CA ALA A 327 -18.25 -5.82 25.02
C ALA A 327 -17.70 -6.32 26.37
N ARG A 328 -18.57 -6.63 27.34
CA ARG A 328 -18.14 -7.25 28.62
C ARG A 328 -17.65 -8.69 28.44
N ARG A 329 -18.24 -9.44 27.50
CA ARG A 329 -17.85 -10.83 27.20
C ARG A 329 -16.54 -10.90 26.44
N LEU A 330 -16.34 -9.99 25.49
CA LEU A 330 -15.14 -9.89 24.67
C LEU A 330 -14.60 -8.44 24.72
N PRO A 331 -13.91 -8.07 25.81
CA PRO A 331 -13.44 -6.71 26.01
C PRO A 331 -12.32 -6.37 25.02
N LEU A 332 -12.35 -5.14 24.52
CA LEU A 332 -11.20 -4.58 23.83
C LEU A 332 -10.04 -4.35 24.81
N PRO A 333 -8.79 -4.60 24.41
CA PRO A 333 -7.64 -4.23 25.22
C PRO A 333 -7.62 -2.71 25.48
N PRO A 334 -7.51 -2.26 26.74
CA PRO A 334 -7.70 -0.85 27.13
C PRO A 334 -6.55 0.07 26.69
N ASP A 335 -5.43 -0.51 26.28
CA ASP A 335 -4.30 0.22 25.71
C ASP A 335 -4.44 0.47 24.21
N LEU A 336 -5.43 -0.14 23.56
CA LEU A 336 -5.76 0.09 22.15
C LEU A 336 -6.82 1.20 22.05
N PHE A 337 -6.72 2.00 20.99
CA PHE A 337 -7.66 3.10 20.71
C PHE A 337 -7.62 4.25 21.74
N GLN A 338 -6.42 4.62 22.20
CA GLN A 338 -6.17 5.81 23.04
C GLN A 338 -6.25 7.12 22.23
N ASN A 339 -7.28 7.26 21.39
CA ASN A 339 -7.48 8.48 20.62
C ASN A 339 -7.96 9.59 21.56
N GLU A 340 -7.12 10.60 21.74
CA GLU A 340 -7.56 11.85 22.36
C GLU A 340 -8.10 12.80 21.29
N PRO A 341 -9.15 13.59 21.59
CA PRO A 341 -9.68 14.57 20.67
C PRO A 341 -8.61 15.56 20.23
N VAL A 342 -8.68 15.97 18.96
CA VAL A 342 -7.70 16.90 18.39
C VAL A 342 -7.72 18.22 19.15
N SER A 343 -6.56 18.65 19.66
CA SER A 343 -6.41 19.86 20.47
C SER A 343 -5.93 21.08 19.67
N VAL A 344 -5.69 20.93 18.37
CA VAL A 344 -5.19 22.00 17.51
C VAL A 344 -6.33 22.93 17.09
N ALA A 345 -6.30 24.15 17.60
CA ALA A 345 -7.30 25.16 17.28
C ALA A 345 -7.17 25.67 15.83
N HIS A 346 -8.30 25.87 15.16
CA HIS A 346 -8.39 26.44 13.81
C HIS A 346 -8.86 27.91 13.82
N LYS A 347 -8.86 28.52 12.63
CA LYS A 347 -9.30 29.91 12.40
C LYS A 347 -10.42 30.05 11.36
N PHE A 348 -11.01 28.94 10.92
CA PHE A 348 -12.15 28.93 10.01
C PHE A 348 -13.42 29.48 10.67
N GLU A 349 -14.22 30.20 9.86
CA GLU A 349 -15.54 30.73 10.21
C GLU A 349 -16.59 30.18 9.22
N GLU A 350 -17.84 30.06 9.67
CA GLU A 350 -18.95 29.67 8.79
C GLU A 350 -19.11 30.64 7.61
N GLY A 351 -19.37 30.09 6.43
CA GLY A 351 -19.48 30.83 5.16
C GLY A 351 -18.15 31.12 4.46
N MET A 352 -17.00 30.78 5.05
CA MET A 352 -15.72 30.87 4.35
C MET A 352 -15.66 29.86 3.20
N LYS A 353 -15.20 30.30 2.03
CA LYS A 353 -14.96 29.46 0.86
C LYS A 353 -13.51 29.00 0.77
N LEU A 354 -13.30 27.80 0.26
CA LEU A 354 -11.98 27.17 0.10
C LEU A 354 -11.98 26.15 -1.05
N GLU A 355 -10.82 25.58 -1.37
CA GLU A 355 -10.69 24.46 -2.31
C GLU A 355 -10.63 23.15 -1.52
N ALA A 356 -11.30 22.09 -1.98
CA ALA A 356 -11.24 20.77 -1.35
C ALA A 356 -11.27 19.64 -2.36
N VAL A 357 -10.61 18.52 -2.06
CA VAL A 357 -10.82 17.26 -2.81
C VAL A 357 -12.22 16.75 -2.50
N HIS A 358 -12.95 16.26 -3.49
CA HIS A 358 -14.29 15.73 -3.28
C HIS A 358 -14.24 14.42 -2.45
N PRO A 359 -15.00 14.27 -1.35
CA PRO A 359 -14.90 13.13 -0.42
C PRO A 359 -15.30 11.77 -1.00
N HIS A 360 -16.26 11.73 -1.93
CA HIS A 360 -16.62 10.52 -2.66
C HIS A 360 -15.78 10.32 -3.94
N ASN A 361 -15.79 11.32 -4.84
CA ASN A 361 -14.94 11.32 -6.02
C ASN A 361 -13.54 11.91 -5.71
N MET A 362 -12.65 11.07 -5.19
CA MET A 362 -11.29 11.49 -4.81
C MET A 362 -10.41 11.99 -5.98
N ALA A 363 -10.91 12.06 -7.22
CA ALA A 363 -10.19 12.65 -8.35
C ALA A 363 -10.50 14.13 -8.59
N GLU A 364 -11.57 14.67 -7.99
CA GLU A 364 -12.02 16.04 -8.25
C GLU A 364 -11.55 17.01 -7.17
N LEU A 365 -11.10 18.19 -7.62
CA LEU A 365 -10.79 19.33 -6.77
C LEU A 365 -11.84 20.41 -7.00
N CYS A 366 -12.59 20.78 -5.96
CA CYS A 366 -13.78 21.62 -6.10
C CYS A 366 -13.73 22.85 -5.17
N PRO A 367 -14.43 23.95 -5.51
CA PRO A 367 -14.83 24.94 -4.52
C PRO A 367 -15.70 24.29 -3.43
N ALA A 368 -15.48 24.70 -2.20
CA ALA A 368 -16.19 24.21 -1.04
C ALA A 368 -16.43 25.34 -0.03
N THR A 369 -17.38 25.14 0.87
CA THR A 369 -17.76 26.12 1.90
C THR A 369 -17.68 25.50 3.28
N VAL A 370 -17.19 26.26 4.25
CA VAL A 370 -17.34 25.93 5.68
C VAL A 370 -18.80 26.16 6.06
N VAL A 371 -19.58 25.10 6.15
CA VAL A 371 -21.03 25.17 6.41
C VAL A 371 -21.37 25.14 7.90
N ARG A 372 -20.43 24.68 8.74
CA ARG A 372 -20.63 24.64 10.20
C ARG A 372 -19.31 24.69 10.95
N VAL A 373 -19.28 25.41 12.07
CA VAL A 373 -18.16 25.35 13.04
C VAL A 373 -18.70 24.78 14.35
N PHE A 374 -18.15 23.64 14.80
CA PHE A 374 -18.63 22.96 16.01
C PHE A 374 -17.97 23.49 17.28
N ASN A 375 -16.66 23.72 17.23
CA ASN A 375 -15.86 24.24 18.33
C ASN A 375 -14.53 24.80 17.78
N SER A 376 -13.54 25.06 18.63
CA SER A 376 -12.23 25.57 18.20
C SER A 376 -11.42 24.58 17.35
N CYS A 377 -11.76 23.29 17.33
CA CYS A 377 -10.98 22.22 16.71
C CYS A 377 -11.66 21.59 15.50
N TYR A 378 -13.00 21.57 15.45
CA TYR A 378 -13.78 20.89 14.42
C TYR A 378 -14.74 21.82 13.67
N PHE A 379 -14.77 21.64 12.36
CA PHE A 379 -15.66 22.35 11.43
C PHE A 379 -16.05 21.43 10.27
N LEU A 380 -17.19 21.69 9.63
CA LEU A 380 -17.70 20.94 8.48
C LEU A 380 -17.50 21.73 7.20
N VAL A 381 -16.90 21.09 6.21
CA VAL A 381 -16.73 21.62 4.85
C VAL A 381 -17.62 20.82 3.91
N GLU A 382 -18.37 21.51 3.07
CA GLU A 382 -19.25 20.91 2.06
C GLU A 382 -18.80 21.36 0.66
N ILE A 383 -18.74 20.42 -0.29
CA ILE A 383 -18.46 20.74 -1.70
C ILE A 383 -19.61 21.57 -2.27
N ASP A 384 -19.28 22.68 -2.91
CA ASP A 384 -20.29 23.61 -3.43
C ASP A 384 -21.07 22.98 -4.60
N SER A 385 -22.40 23.08 -4.53
CA SER A 385 -23.33 22.73 -5.61
C SER A 385 -24.35 23.86 -5.79
N HIS A 386 -24.56 24.26 -7.04
CA HIS A 386 -25.62 25.17 -7.49
C HIS A 386 -26.75 24.42 -8.22
N SER A 387 -26.73 23.09 -8.22
CA SER A 387 -27.81 22.27 -8.75
C SER A 387 -29.08 22.46 -7.91
N ILE A 388 -30.21 22.64 -8.58
CA ILE A 388 -31.54 22.76 -7.96
C ILE A 388 -32.08 21.37 -7.52
N VAL A 389 -31.40 20.29 -7.93
CA VAL A 389 -31.73 18.92 -7.55
C VAL A 389 -30.87 18.54 -6.35
N GLU A 390 -31.51 18.32 -5.20
CA GLU A 390 -30.87 17.64 -4.08
C GLU A 390 -30.65 16.18 -4.48
N GLU A 391 -29.44 15.83 -4.91
CA GLU A 391 -29.05 14.43 -5.11
C GLU A 391 -28.96 13.77 -3.72
N GLU A 392 -30.06 13.15 -3.29
CA GLU A 392 -30.08 12.34 -2.08
C GLU A 392 -29.11 11.14 -2.24
N GLY A 393 -27.90 11.23 -1.69
CA GLY A 393 -27.08 10.03 -1.51
C GLY A 393 -25.56 10.19 -1.49
N GLU A 394 -25.00 11.30 -1.93
CA GLU A 394 -23.53 11.47 -1.93
C GLU A 394 -23.07 12.22 -0.68
N ASP A 395 -22.20 11.59 0.12
CA ASP A 395 -21.46 12.27 1.19
C ASP A 395 -20.50 13.28 0.52
N SER A 396 -20.95 14.53 0.38
CA SER A 396 -20.22 15.67 -0.20
C SER A 396 -19.48 16.52 0.85
N THR A 397 -19.35 15.99 2.08
CA THR A 397 -18.85 16.76 3.23
C THR A 397 -17.60 16.14 3.83
N TRP A 398 -16.66 16.99 4.24
CA TRP A 398 -15.54 16.65 5.11
C TRP A 398 -15.75 17.21 6.52
N LEU A 399 -15.73 16.35 7.53
CA LEU A 399 -15.51 16.77 8.90
C LEU A 399 -14.01 17.07 9.09
N CYS A 400 -13.70 18.34 9.23
CA CYS A 400 -12.34 18.84 9.20
C CYS A 400 -11.84 19.22 10.59
N THR A 401 -10.52 19.09 10.74
CA THR A 401 -9.72 19.77 11.77
C THR A 401 -8.75 20.73 11.09
N ALA A 402 -8.01 21.51 11.88
CA ALA A 402 -6.95 22.40 11.35
C ALA A 402 -5.89 21.68 10.49
N LEU A 403 -5.77 20.35 10.64
CA LEU A 403 -4.76 19.51 9.98
C LEU A 403 -5.32 18.68 8.81
N HIS A 404 -6.59 18.89 8.43
CA HIS A 404 -7.23 18.11 7.40
C HIS A 404 -6.45 18.17 6.07
N PRO A 405 -6.07 17.02 5.46
CA PRO A 405 -5.15 16.98 4.32
C PRO A 405 -5.73 17.52 3.02
N TYR A 406 -7.06 17.54 2.88
CA TYR A 406 -7.73 17.75 1.59
C TYR A 406 -8.42 19.11 1.46
N ILE A 407 -7.98 20.12 2.22
CA ILE A 407 -8.49 21.50 2.13
C ILE A 407 -7.35 22.48 1.82
N PHE A 408 -7.61 23.45 0.95
CA PHE A 408 -6.59 24.35 0.41
C PHE A 408 -7.09 25.79 0.31
N PRO A 409 -6.17 26.78 0.44
CA PRO A 409 -6.54 28.18 0.36
C PRO A 409 -6.94 28.58 -1.07
N PRO A 410 -8.05 29.32 -1.25
CA PRO A 410 -8.43 29.90 -2.53
C PRO A 410 -7.70 31.23 -2.83
N GLU A 411 -6.87 31.71 -1.91
CA GLU A 411 -6.10 32.95 -2.04
C GLU A 411 -4.60 32.73 -1.82
N HIS A 412 -3.79 33.20 -2.77
CA HIS A 412 -2.35 33.38 -2.60
C HIS A 412 -1.95 34.85 -2.77
N TRP A 413 -1.16 35.39 -1.84
CA TRP A 413 -0.51 36.70 -2.01
C TRP A 413 0.71 36.50 -2.90
N LEU A 414 0.69 36.98 -4.14
CA LEU A 414 1.92 37.14 -4.93
C LEU A 414 2.83 38.12 -4.17
N ASN A 415 3.83 37.58 -3.50
CA ASN A 415 4.77 38.34 -2.70
C ASN A 415 5.57 39.27 -3.62
N HIS A 416 5.61 40.56 -3.28
CA HIS A 416 6.25 41.64 -4.07
C HIS A 416 7.77 41.44 -4.28
N ASP A 417 8.37 40.48 -3.57
CA ASP A 417 9.81 40.22 -3.57
C ASP A 417 10.32 39.40 -4.77
N TYR A 418 9.45 38.69 -5.49
CA TYR A 418 9.89 37.85 -6.63
C TYR A 418 10.09 38.66 -7.93
N ILE A 419 9.34 39.76 -8.11
CA ILE A 419 9.42 40.59 -9.34
C ILE A 419 10.62 41.56 -9.31
N ARG A 420 11.23 41.81 -8.14
CA ARG A 420 12.35 42.76 -8.02
C ARG A 420 13.73 42.17 -8.33
N LYS A 421 13.87 40.85 -8.46
CA LYS A 421 15.18 40.21 -8.68
C LYS A 421 15.54 39.96 -10.15
N ASP A 422 14.58 40.01 -11.07
CA ASP A 422 14.83 39.81 -12.52
C ASP A 422 14.99 41.11 -13.33
N SER A 423 15.15 42.26 -12.66
CA SER A 423 15.45 43.55 -13.32
C SER A 423 16.85 44.09 -13.06
N GLN A 424 17.77 43.26 -12.51
CA GLN A 424 19.19 43.62 -12.41
C GLN A 424 20.11 42.50 -12.90
N HIS A 425 20.03 42.19 -14.20
CA HIS A 425 21.15 41.60 -14.92
C HIS A 425 21.25 42.26 -16.29
N THR A 426 21.99 43.37 -16.39
CA THR A 426 22.79 43.70 -17.59
C THR A 426 23.71 44.91 -17.34
N TYR A 427 24.99 44.71 -17.70
CA TYR A 427 26.12 45.65 -17.84
C TYR A 427 26.82 46.20 -16.58
N LEU A 428 27.85 45.46 -16.16
CA LEU A 428 29.09 46.05 -15.67
C LEU A 428 29.93 46.48 -16.88
N SER A 429 30.17 47.78 -17.02
CA SER A 429 31.38 48.31 -17.64
C SER A 429 31.77 49.60 -16.91
N ASP A 430 32.86 49.49 -16.16
CA ASP A 430 33.97 50.44 -15.99
C ASP A 430 33.76 51.93 -15.69
N THR A 431 34.56 52.36 -14.70
CA THR A 431 34.93 53.73 -14.30
C THR A 431 33.80 54.53 -13.65
N GLY A 432 33.97 55.25 -12.53
CA GLY A 432 35.11 55.59 -11.70
C GLY A 432 34.60 56.64 -10.69
N GLU A 433 35.21 56.66 -9.52
CA GLU A 433 35.30 57.82 -8.61
C GLU A 433 34.06 58.28 -7.78
N GLU A 434 34.28 58.16 -6.45
CA GLU A 434 34.07 59.15 -5.38
C GLU A 434 32.64 59.63 -4.99
N ASN A 435 32.14 59.10 -3.85
CA ASN A 435 31.83 59.76 -2.55
C ASN A 435 31.46 61.28 -2.51
N PRO A 436 30.94 61.85 -1.39
CA PRO A 436 29.90 61.48 -0.41
C PRO A 436 28.95 62.68 -0.09
N TRP A 437 28.22 62.64 1.05
CA TRP A 437 27.41 63.69 1.74
C TRP A 437 25.90 63.61 1.51
N THR A 438 25.15 62.99 2.43
CA THR A 438 24.45 63.61 3.59
C THR A 438 23.47 64.72 3.23
N ALA A 439 22.21 64.55 3.65
CA ALA A 439 21.62 65.28 4.78
C ALA A 439 20.12 65.56 4.59
N ARG A 440 19.37 65.24 5.65
CA ARG A 440 18.27 66.02 6.27
C ARG A 440 17.25 66.70 5.36
N ALA A 441 15.98 66.36 5.60
CA ALA A 441 15.04 67.18 6.40
C ALA A 441 13.62 66.62 6.18
N SER A 442 13.03 66.04 7.22
CA SER A 442 12.06 66.68 8.13
C SER A 442 10.64 66.77 7.56
N VAL A 443 9.79 65.92 8.16
CA VAL A 443 8.41 66.16 8.62
C VAL A 443 7.72 67.42 8.11
N HIS A 444 6.56 67.23 7.48
CA HIS A 444 5.33 67.86 7.95
C HIS A 444 4.11 67.02 7.54
N SER A 445 3.29 66.70 8.53
CA SER A 445 1.99 66.04 8.39
C SER A 445 1.03 66.93 7.61
N LEU A 446 0.32 66.35 6.63
CA LEU A 446 -0.93 66.91 6.10
C LEU A 446 -1.83 65.76 5.64
N SER A 447 -2.89 65.58 6.44
CA SER A 447 -4.22 65.05 6.17
C SER A 447 -4.52 64.39 4.81
N LEU A 448 -4.98 63.14 4.89
CA LEU A 448 -6.01 62.49 4.08
C LEU A 448 -6.29 63.12 2.70
N LYS A 449 -5.52 62.69 1.70
CA LYS A 449 -5.97 62.70 0.31
C LYS A 449 -6.14 61.26 -0.16
N LYS A 450 -7.37 60.93 -0.53
CA LYS A 450 -7.79 59.75 -1.30
C LYS A 450 -6.73 59.41 -2.35
N LEU A 451 -6.12 58.23 -2.24
CA LEU A 451 -5.39 57.61 -3.34
C LEU A 451 -6.27 56.50 -3.94
N PRO A 452 -6.21 56.27 -5.27
CA PRO A 452 -7.18 55.46 -5.98
C PRO A 452 -7.03 53.98 -5.63
N VAL A 453 -8.16 53.30 -5.48
CA VAL A 453 -8.27 51.84 -5.50
C VAL A 453 -7.90 51.36 -6.89
N THR A 454 -6.64 51.00 -7.09
CA THR A 454 -6.21 50.11 -8.19
C THR A 454 -5.10 49.22 -7.67
N SER A 455 -5.45 48.25 -6.83
CA SER A 455 -4.62 47.05 -6.73
C SER A 455 -5.38 45.90 -7.34
N ASN A 456 -5.02 45.56 -8.57
CA ASN A 456 -5.36 44.27 -9.16
C ASN A 456 -4.51 43.21 -8.46
N HIS A 457 -4.91 42.82 -7.24
CA HIS A 457 -4.42 41.61 -6.61
C HIS A 457 -5.13 40.43 -7.28
N TRP A 458 -4.41 39.64 -8.06
CA TRP A 458 -4.98 38.42 -8.63
C TRP A 458 -5.11 37.38 -7.51
N HIS A 459 -6.35 37.07 -7.10
CA HIS A 459 -6.63 35.94 -6.22
C HIS A 459 -6.43 34.65 -7.04
N ILE A 460 -5.26 34.03 -6.89
CA ILE A 460 -4.96 32.73 -7.49
C ILE A 460 -5.19 31.68 -6.39
N GLY A 461 -6.07 30.72 -6.67
CA GLY A 461 -6.31 29.58 -5.79
C GLY A 461 -5.21 28.52 -5.87
N TRP A 462 -5.09 27.67 -4.84
CA TRP A 462 -4.04 26.67 -4.73
C TRP A 462 -3.95 25.74 -5.94
N ALA A 463 -5.08 25.31 -6.50
CA ALA A 463 -5.14 24.47 -7.69
C ALA A 463 -4.45 25.15 -8.88
N LYS A 464 -4.82 26.40 -9.16
CA LYS A 464 -4.27 27.16 -10.30
C LYS A 464 -2.77 27.47 -10.12
N ASP A 465 -2.32 27.72 -8.89
CA ASP A 465 -0.90 27.93 -8.56
C ASP A 465 -0.05 26.70 -8.90
N HIS A 466 -0.62 25.50 -8.77
CA HIS A 466 0.01 24.24 -9.10
C HIS A 466 -0.29 23.72 -10.51
N GLY A 467 -0.94 24.54 -11.36
CA GLY A 467 -1.32 24.14 -12.72
C GLY A 467 -2.40 23.06 -12.78
N LEU A 468 -3.18 22.90 -11.72
CA LEU A 468 -4.31 21.98 -11.62
C LEU A 468 -5.62 22.67 -12.05
N GLN A 469 -6.53 21.90 -12.62
CA GLN A 469 -7.87 22.38 -12.95
C GLN A 469 -8.82 22.16 -11.78
N LEU A 470 -9.57 23.20 -11.44
CA LEU A 470 -10.63 23.13 -10.44
C LEU A 470 -11.95 22.78 -11.14
N THR A 471 -12.64 21.76 -10.64
CA THR A 471 -13.97 21.36 -11.10
C THR A 471 -14.98 22.44 -10.72
N HIS A 472 -15.76 22.90 -11.70
CA HIS A 472 -16.81 23.88 -11.44
C HIS A 472 -17.88 23.29 -10.52
N PRO A 473 -18.48 24.08 -9.61
CA PRO A 473 -19.62 23.63 -8.82
C PRO A 473 -20.75 23.10 -9.72
N LYS A 474 -21.35 21.96 -9.38
CA LYS A 474 -22.47 21.37 -10.15
C LYS A 474 -23.55 22.44 -10.37
N GLY A 475 -24.04 22.63 -11.59
CA GLY A 475 -25.06 23.65 -11.90
C GLY A 475 -24.55 25.10 -12.09
N TRP A 476 -23.25 25.35 -11.94
CA TRP A 476 -22.66 26.67 -12.23
C TRP A 476 -22.55 26.90 -13.75
N ALA A 477 -23.43 27.73 -14.31
CA ALA A 477 -23.41 28.08 -15.72
C ALA A 477 -22.31 29.12 -15.99
N THR A 478 -21.24 28.71 -16.67
CA THR A 478 -20.18 29.61 -17.12
C THR A 478 -20.05 29.59 -18.65
N SER A 479 -19.73 30.76 -19.23
CA SER A 479 -19.34 30.90 -20.64
C SER A 479 -17.83 30.70 -20.86
N LYS A 480 -17.06 30.55 -19.78
CA LYS A 480 -15.61 30.33 -19.78
C LYS A 480 -15.26 28.90 -19.41
N GLU A 481 -14.21 28.34 -20.03
CA GLU A 481 -13.70 27.01 -19.71
C GLU A 481 -13.07 26.93 -18.29
N GLU A 482 -12.37 28.00 -17.86
CA GLU A 482 -11.73 28.04 -16.54
C GLU A 482 -12.62 28.64 -15.44
N PHE A 483 -12.53 28.07 -14.22
CA PHE A 483 -13.16 28.61 -13.02
C PHE A 483 -12.45 29.89 -12.54
N ASP A 484 -13.24 30.89 -12.13
CA ASP A 484 -12.75 32.20 -11.67
C ASP A 484 -13.22 32.48 -10.25
N TRP A 485 -12.29 32.36 -9.29
CA TRP A 485 -12.53 32.61 -7.87
C TRP A 485 -13.08 34.00 -7.60
N MET A 486 -12.59 35.03 -8.30
CA MET A 486 -13.03 36.41 -8.06
C MET A 486 -14.50 36.58 -8.48
N ALA A 487 -14.84 36.10 -9.69
CA ALA A 487 -16.23 36.13 -10.18
C ALA A 487 -17.16 35.32 -9.27
N TYR A 488 -16.70 34.16 -8.81
CA TYR A 488 -17.46 33.29 -7.92
C TYR A 488 -17.73 33.92 -6.55
N LEU A 489 -16.71 34.48 -5.90
CA LEU A 489 -16.83 35.17 -4.61
C LEU A 489 -17.72 36.41 -4.69
N MET A 490 -17.62 37.19 -5.78
CA MET A 490 -18.48 38.35 -6.01
C MET A 490 -19.94 37.95 -6.20
N THR A 491 -20.21 36.91 -6.99
CA THR A 491 -21.57 36.45 -7.27
C THR A 491 -22.24 35.86 -6.03
N THR A 492 -21.50 35.06 -5.27
CA THR A 492 -21.97 34.42 -4.04
C THR A 492 -21.91 35.32 -2.81
N LYS A 493 -21.37 36.54 -2.94
CA LYS A 493 -21.15 37.50 -1.84
C LYS A 493 -20.45 36.87 -0.63
N SER A 494 -19.51 35.98 -0.90
CA SER A 494 -18.86 35.15 0.10
C SER A 494 -17.42 35.61 0.36
N ARG A 495 -16.83 35.13 1.46
CA ARG A 495 -15.45 35.42 1.84
C ARG A 495 -14.60 34.18 1.61
N ALA A 496 -13.41 34.35 1.06
CA ALA A 496 -12.42 33.29 0.99
C ALA A 496 -11.79 33.04 2.36
N ALA A 497 -11.44 31.79 2.64
CA ALA A 497 -10.66 31.41 3.81
C ALA A 497 -9.21 31.91 3.65
N PRO A 498 -8.68 32.71 4.60
CA PRO A 498 -7.30 33.20 4.52
C PRO A 498 -6.27 32.07 4.58
N ARG A 499 -5.12 32.23 3.89
CA ARG A 499 -4.02 31.24 3.93
C ARG A 499 -3.53 30.92 5.36
N THR A 500 -3.66 31.86 6.29
CA THR A 500 -3.30 31.67 7.71
C THR A 500 -4.18 30.65 8.45
N CYS A 501 -5.29 30.20 7.85
CA CYS A 501 -6.15 29.14 8.39
C CYS A 501 -5.60 27.74 8.09
N PHE A 502 -4.69 27.61 7.12
CA PHE A 502 -4.21 26.32 6.61
C PHE A 502 -2.83 25.98 7.17
N HIS A 503 -2.63 24.72 7.53
CA HIS A 503 -1.37 24.21 8.02
C HIS A 503 -0.40 23.88 6.88
N THR A 504 0.89 24.15 7.06
CA THR A 504 1.92 23.79 6.06
C THR A 504 2.40 22.36 6.32
N ARG A 505 2.36 21.51 5.30
CA ARG A 505 2.80 20.11 5.37
C ARG A 505 4.15 19.93 4.66
N ASN A 506 4.88 18.87 5.03
CA ASN A 506 6.06 18.47 4.26
C ASN A 506 5.60 17.96 2.90
N SER A 507 6.28 18.40 1.83
CA SER A 507 5.95 17.90 0.49
C SER A 507 6.31 16.42 0.33
N ALA A 508 5.52 15.70 -0.46
CA ALA A 508 5.71 14.30 -0.82
C ALA A 508 7.12 14.05 -1.37
N LYS A 509 7.61 14.96 -2.23
CA LYS A 509 8.98 14.90 -2.75
C LYS A 509 10.05 14.97 -1.65
N LYS A 510 9.86 15.82 -0.63
CA LYS A 510 10.78 15.92 0.51
C LYS A 510 10.74 14.66 1.39
N LEU A 511 9.57 14.03 1.49
CA LEU A 511 9.39 12.75 2.18
C LEU A 511 9.96 11.56 1.40
N GLY A 512 10.28 11.71 0.11
CA GLY A 512 10.88 10.67 -0.72
C GLY A 512 9.92 9.98 -1.68
N PHE A 513 8.67 10.44 -1.79
CA PHE A 513 7.76 10.00 -2.84
C PHE A 513 8.18 10.63 -4.17
N SER A 514 8.12 9.84 -5.24
CA SER A 514 8.43 10.31 -6.58
C SER A 514 7.50 9.69 -7.63
N PRO A 515 7.27 10.38 -8.76
CA PRO A 515 6.54 9.82 -9.88
C PRO A 515 7.11 8.48 -10.37
N ASN A 516 6.25 7.63 -10.91
CA ASN A 516 6.50 6.25 -11.35
C ASN A 516 6.78 5.22 -10.25
N MET A 517 6.82 5.62 -8.97
CA MET A 517 6.87 4.65 -7.89
C MET A 517 5.55 3.88 -7.76
N LYS A 518 5.63 2.61 -7.35
CA LYS A 518 4.51 1.70 -7.19
C LYS A 518 4.16 1.45 -5.72
N LEU A 519 2.87 1.30 -5.45
CA LEU A 519 2.32 0.99 -4.13
C LEU A 519 1.00 0.22 -4.28
N GLU A 520 0.41 -0.19 -3.18
CA GLU A 520 -0.92 -0.79 -3.12
C GLU A 520 -1.93 0.23 -2.58
N ALA A 521 -3.05 0.49 -3.26
CA ALA A 521 -4.02 1.51 -2.84
C ALA A 521 -5.45 0.98 -2.82
N VAL A 522 -6.24 1.43 -1.85
CA VAL A 522 -7.69 1.18 -1.81
C VAL A 522 -8.35 1.86 -3.00
N ASN A 523 -9.27 1.17 -3.66
CA ASN A 523 -10.12 1.76 -4.69
C ASN A 523 -11.22 2.63 -4.04
N PRO A 524 -11.26 3.96 -4.27
CA PRO A 524 -12.28 4.83 -3.68
C PRO A 524 -13.73 4.48 -4.10
N GLU A 525 -13.91 3.87 -5.27
CA GLU A 525 -15.21 3.42 -5.77
C GLU A 525 -15.66 2.09 -5.13
N ASN A 526 -14.70 1.31 -4.61
CA ASN A 526 -14.96 0.05 -3.94
C ASN A 526 -13.91 -0.23 -2.86
N ASN A 527 -14.23 0.18 -1.63
CA ASN A 527 -13.31 0.11 -0.49
C ASN A 527 -12.89 -1.33 -0.10
N HIS A 528 -13.57 -2.37 -0.62
CA HIS A 528 -13.17 -3.78 -0.46
C HIS A 528 -12.08 -4.23 -1.45
N GLN A 529 -11.61 -3.33 -2.31
CA GLN A 529 -10.62 -3.63 -3.33
C GLN A 529 -9.35 -2.84 -3.08
N ILE A 530 -8.22 -3.53 -3.00
CA ILE A 530 -6.88 -2.93 -3.08
C ILE A 530 -6.33 -3.24 -4.45
N CYS A 531 -5.76 -2.25 -5.13
CA CYS A 531 -5.16 -2.41 -6.46
C CYS A 531 -3.67 -2.09 -6.42
N ALA A 532 -2.94 -2.69 -7.36
CA ALA A 532 -1.64 -2.16 -7.76
C ALA A 532 -1.83 -0.71 -8.27
N ALA A 533 -1.02 0.22 -7.76
CA ALA A 533 -1.15 1.64 -8.06
C ALA A 533 0.20 2.28 -8.37
N THR A 534 0.15 3.35 -9.17
CA THR A 534 1.33 4.12 -9.59
C THR A 534 1.17 5.58 -9.21
N ILE A 535 2.23 6.18 -8.65
CA ILE A 535 2.29 7.63 -8.47
C ILE A 535 2.51 8.28 -9.84
N VAL A 536 1.49 8.96 -10.36
CA VAL A 536 1.57 9.70 -11.63
C VAL A 536 2.29 11.02 -11.43
N CYS A 537 1.94 11.75 -10.38
CA CYS A 537 2.61 12.98 -9.98
C CYS A 537 2.43 13.25 -8.48
N THR A 538 3.15 14.25 -7.99
CA THR A 538 3.14 14.70 -6.60
C THR A 538 2.99 16.21 -6.55
N VAL A 539 2.07 16.72 -5.75
CA VAL A 539 1.83 18.17 -5.55
C VAL A 539 1.70 18.40 -4.05
N ASP A 540 2.54 19.26 -3.46
CA ASP A 540 2.69 19.39 -2.01
C ASP A 540 2.75 18.02 -1.33
N HIS A 541 1.89 17.73 -0.35
CA HIS A 541 1.79 16.45 0.37
C HIS A 541 0.83 15.45 -0.28
N LEU A 542 0.33 15.73 -1.48
CA LEU A 542 -0.62 14.89 -2.20
C LEU A 542 0.06 14.08 -3.30
N LEU A 543 -0.49 12.89 -3.53
CA LEU A 543 -0.11 11.92 -4.55
C LEU A 543 -1.30 11.76 -5.52
N TRP A 544 -1.04 11.86 -6.82
CA TRP A 544 -2.00 11.44 -7.84
C TRP A 544 -1.72 9.99 -8.17
N LEU A 545 -2.67 9.12 -7.83
CA LEU A 545 -2.54 7.69 -7.96
C LEU A 545 -3.36 7.20 -9.14
N HIS A 546 -2.69 6.48 -10.04
CA HIS A 546 -3.35 5.68 -11.07
C HIS A 546 -3.50 4.25 -10.54
N LEU A 547 -4.73 3.76 -10.40
CA LEU A 547 -5.00 2.34 -10.12
C LEU A 547 -4.76 1.57 -11.41
N GLU A 548 -3.73 0.73 -11.47
CA GLU A 548 -3.32 0.05 -12.71
C GLU A 548 -4.33 -0.98 -13.21
N SER A 549 -5.31 -1.31 -12.38
CA SER A 549 -6.44 -2.15 -12.78
C SER A 549 -7.48 -1.41 -13.63
N ASN A 550 -7.44 -0.08 -13.61
CA ASN A 550 -8.32 0.77 -14.39
C ASN A 550 -7.71 1.02 -15.77
N ASP A 551 -8.50 1.57 -16.69
CA ASP A 551 -7.97 2.03 -17.98
C ASP A 551 -7.31 3.41 -17.86
N ASP A 552 -6.55 3.80 -18.89
CA ASP A 552 -5.84 5.08 -18.93
C ASP A 552 -6.78 6.31 -18.95
N PHE A 553 -8.07 6.12 -19.17
CA PHE A 553 -9.08 7.20 -19.18
C PHE A 553 -9.71 7.41 -17.81
N HIS A 554 -9.58 6.45 -16.88
CA HIS A 554 -10.03 6.65 -15.52
C HIS A 554 -9.21 7.75 -14.85
N PRO A 555 -9.87 8.67 -14.14
CA PRO A 555 -9.18 9.77 -13.51
C PRO A 555 -8.30 9.28 -12.36
N ASN A 556 -7.15 9.93 -12.19
CA ASN A 556 -6.25 9.65 -11.08
C ASN A 556 -6.86 10.17 -9.78
N HIS A 557 -6.88 9.35 -8.75
CA HIS A 557 -7.39 9.75 -7.44
C HIS A 557 -6.28 10.40 -6.61
N ILE A 558 -6.66 11.38 -5.81
CA ILE A 558 -5.80 12.26 -5.04
C ILE A 558 -5.76 11.74 -3.61
N VAL A 559 -4.57 11.41 -3.13
CA VAL A 559 -4.38 10.82 -1.81
C VAL A 559 -3.26 11.54 -1.07
N SER A 560 -3.45 11.78 0.21
CA SER A 560 -2.41 12.34 1.07
C SER A 560 -1.32 11.32 1.40
N THR A 561 -0.07 11.76 1.55
CA THR A 561 1.06 10.87 1.93
C THR A 561 0.88 10.17 3.27
N ASP A 562 0.05 10.71 4.16
CA ASP A 562 -0.29 10.16 5.48
C ASP A 562 -1.64 9.40 5.48
N SER A 563 -2.20 9.11 4.30
CA SER A 563 -3.45 8.34 4.19
C SER A 563 -3.31 6.93 4.74
N LEU A 564 -4.37 6.45 5.40
CA LEU A 564 -4.48 5.09 5.94
C LEU A 564 -4.95 4.05 4.89
N ASP A 565 -5.14 4.51 3.65
CA ASP A 565 -5.67 3.73 2.52
C ASP A 565 -4.62 3.46 1.42
N ILE A 566 -3.35 3.70 1.73
CA ILE A 566 -2.21 3.37 0.86
C ILE A 566 -1.24 2.47 1.61
N PHE A 567 -0.71 1.46 0.92
CA PHE A 567 0.10 0.41 1.51
C PHE A 567 1.37 0.17 0.69
N PRO A 568 2.46 -0.30 1.32
CA PRO A 568 3.64 -0.73 0.60
C PRO A 568 3.34 -1.90 -0.33
N VAL A 569 4.17 -2.08 -1.35
CA VAL A 569 4.19 -3.27 -2.19
C VAL A 569 4.33 -4.53 -1.32
N GLY A 570 3.48 -5.54 -1.53
CA GLY A 570 3.48 -6.81 -0.81
C GLY A 570 2.63 -6.83 0.47
N TRP A 571 1.91 -5.73 0.79
CA TRP A 571 1.03 -5.70 1.95
C TRP A 571 -0.12 -6.71 1.82
N CYS A 572 -0.78 -6.76 0.66
CA CYS A 572 -1.84 -7.72 0.36
C CYS A 572 -1.36 -9.17 0.54
N ASP A 573 -0.21 -9.51 -0.06
CA ASP A 573 0.37 -10.85 0.03
C ASP A 573 0.68 -11.25 1.49
N THR A 574 1.24 -10.32 2.26
CA THR A 574 1.60 -10.53 3.67
C THR A 574 0.37 -10.79 4.54
N ASN A 575 -0.72 -10.07 4.27
CA ASN A 575 -1.94 -10.14 5.07
C ASN A 575 -3.00 -11.07 4.47
N SER A 576 -2.65 -11.87 3.46
CA SER A 576 -3.56 -12.75 2.74
C SER A 576 -4.80 -12.03 2.18
N TYR A 577 -4.64 -10.77 1.81
CA TYR A 577 -5.66 -9.96 1.17
C TYR A 577 -5.52 -10.02 -0.35
N ARG A 578 -6.65 -9.95 -1.06
CA ARG A 578 -6.64 -10.04 -2.52
C ARG A 578 -6.22 -8.70 -3.13
N LEU A 579 -5.06 -8.69 -3.77
CA LEU A 579 -4.64 -7.60 -4.64
C LEU A 579 -5.33 -7.72 -6.01
N LYS A 580 -5.88 -6.62 -6.52
CA LYS A 580 -6.28 -6.53 -7.92
C LYS A 580 -5.07 -6.21 -8.79
N PRO A 581 -4.66 -7.10 -9.70
CA PRO A 581 -3.49 -6.89 -10.52
C PRO A 581 -3.74 -5.81 -11.59
N PRO A 582 -2.66 -5.31 -12.22
CA PRO A 582 -2.75 -4.41 -13.37
C PRO A 582 -3.64 -4.99 -14.49
N SER A 583 -4.39 -4.15 -15.20
CA SER A 583 -5.27 -4.54 -16.31
C SER A 583 -4.50 -5.23 -17.44
N VAL A 584 -3.28 -4.76 -17.70
CA VAL A 584 -2.33 -5.36 -18.66
C VAL A 584 -1.85 -6.75 -18.26
N TYR A 585 -2.04 -7.17 -17.00
CA TYR A 585 -1.69 -8.50 -16.49
C TYR A 585 -2.81 -9.53 -16.69
N GLN A 586 -3.97 -9.15 -17.26
CA GLN A 586 -5.08 -10.08 -17.46
C GLN A 586 -4.72 -11.19 -18.48
N MET A 587 -4.65 -12.42 -17.98
CA MET A 587 -4.49 -13.62 -18.82
C MET A 587 -5.78 -13.93 -19.60
N PRO A 588 -5.68 -14.52 -20.82
CA PRO A 588 -6.85 -15.02 -21.53
C PRO A 588 -7.54 -16.11 -20.71
N THR A 589 -8.83 -15.96 -20.42
CA THR A 589 -9.63 -17.00 -19.76
C THR A 589 -9.82 -18.21 -20.68
N LYS A 590 -9.81 -19.42 -20.12
CA LYS A 590 -10.03 -20.70 -20.83
C LYS A 590 -11.31 -20.74 -21.70
N ALA A 591 -12.27 -19.85 -21.46
CA ALA A 591 -13.50 -19.74 -22.24
C ALA A 591 -13.30 -19.29 -23.70
N GLN A 592 -12.15 -18.70 -24.07
CA GLN A 592 -11.88 -18.25 -25.44
C GLN A 592 -11.18 -19.29 -26.33
N LEU A 593 -10.80 -20.46 -25.79
CA LEU A 593 -10.06 -21.50 -26.54
C LEU A 593 -10.90 -22.73 -26.93
N GLU A 594 -12.13 -22.86 -26.42
CA GLU A 594 -12.99 -24.04 -26.71
C GLU A 594 -14.17 -23.74 -27.65
N GLY A 595 -14.22 -22.57 -28.28
CA GLY A 595 -15.31 -22.16 -29.17
C GLY A 595 -14.92 -22.06 -30.65
N ALA A 596 -14.52 -23.17 -31.29
CA ALA A 596 -14.38 -23.22 -32.75
C ALA A 596 -14.72 -24.62 -33.32
N GLY A 597 -16.00 -24.96 -33.31
CA GLY A 597 -16.56 -26.02 -34.15
C GLY A 597 -17.14 -25.42 -35.44
N PRO A 598 -16.96 -26.04 -36.63
CA PRO A 598 -17.47 -25.50 -37.88
C PRO A 598 -18.88 -26.02 -38.12
N ASP A 599 -19.90 -25.18 -37.98
CA ASP A 599 -21.09 -25.17 -38.85
C ASP A 599 -22.15 -24.23 -38.29
N SER A 600 -22.45 -23.15 -39.03
CA SER A 600 -23.81 -22.76 -39.44
C SER A 600 -23.81 -21.39 -40.12
N LYS A 601 -24.62 -21.31 -41.18
CA LYS A 601 -24.66 -20.24 -42.18
C LYS A 601 -25.35 -18.96 -41.65
N LYS A 602 -24.84 -17.83 -42.17
CA LYS A 602 -25.49 -16.55 -42.50
C LYS A 602 -26.92 -16.32 -41.99
N GLU A 603 -27.13 -15.18 -41.34
CA GLU A 603 -28.01 -14.14 -41.88
C GLU A 603 -27.60 -12.73 -41.44
N ILE A 604 -27.72 -11.81 -42.39
CA ILE A 604 -27.31 -10.41 -42.35
C ILE A 604 -28.59 -9.59 -42.20
N VAL A 605 -28.67 -8.71 -41.20
CA VAL A 605 -29.45 -7.46 -41.33
C VAL A 605 -28.63 -6.32 -40.75
N SER A 606 -28.33 -5.38 -41.63
CA SER A 606 -27.53 -4.18 -41.46
C SER A 606 -28.40 -2.95 -41.18
N SER A 607 -28.04 -2.17 -40.17
CA SER A 607 -28.09 -0.70 -40.14
C SER A 607 -27.37 -0.27 -38.85
N GLY A 608 -26.34 0.57 -38.80
CA GLY A 608 -25.69 1.43 -39.79
C GLY A 608 -25.43 2.79 -39.15
N SER A 609 -24.31 2.94 -38.42
CA SER A 609 -23.57 4.21 -38.25
C SER A 609 -22.32 3.96 -37.40
N ALA A 610 -21.16 4.04 -38.04
CA ALA A 610 -19.84 3.75 -37.51
C ALA A 610 -19.13 5.01 -37.00
N MET A 611 -18.45 4.89 -35.86
CA MET A 611 -17.18 5.57 -35.60
C MET A 611 -16.27 4.59 -34.86
N SER A 612 -15.01 4.53 -35.25
CA SER A 612 -14.10 3.40 -35.12
C SER A 612 -13.68 3.04 -33.69
N ASN A 613 -14.07 1.84 -33.23
CA ASN A 613 -13.41 1.16 -32.12
C ASN A 613 -12.10 0.53 -32.60
N THR A 614 -10.97 1.20 -32.38
CA THR A 614 -9.68 0.53 -32.32
C THR A 614 -9.59 -0.17 -30.96
N THR A 615 -10.04 -1.43 -30.91
CA THR A 615 -9.78 -2.34 -29.79
C THR A 615 -8.26 -2.43 -29.62
N GLN A 616 -7.73 -1.83 -28.55
CA GLN A 616 -6.31 -2.00 -28.21
C GLN A 616 -6.07 -3.48 -27.91
N LYS A 617 -5.33 -4.16 -28.80
CA LYS A 617 -4.96 -5.56 -28.65
C LYS A 617 -3.89 -5.66 -27.55
N SER A 618 -4.12 -6.51 -26.55
CA SER A 618 -3.19 -6.73 -25.42
C SER A 618 -1.75 -6.96 -25.92
N SER A 619 -0.80 -6.25 -25.33
CA SER A 619 0.65 -6.38 -25.61
C SER A 619 1.34 -7.37 -24.66
N TRP A 620 0.57 -8.10 -23.86
CA TRP A 620 1.06 -9.01 -22.82
C TRP A 620 1.03 -10.49 -23.27
N CYS A 621 2.19 -11.11 -23.30
CA CYS A 621 2.38 -12.48 -23.76
C CYS A 621 2.11 -13.48 -22.63
N PRO A 622 1.32 -14.52 -22.86
CA PRO A 622 1.22 -15.65 -21.95
C PRO A 622 2.57 -16.40 -21.85
N LYS A 623 2.71 -17.28 -20.86
CA LYS A 623 3.87 -18.17 -20.76
C LYS A 623 4.05 -18.97 -22.05
N ILE A 624 5.27 -18.97 -22.56
CA ILE A 624 5.69 -19.79 -23.69
C ILE A 624 6.43 -21.01 -23.16
N TYR A 625 5.81 -22.18 -23.30
CA TYR A 625 6.36 -23.45 -22.84
C TYR A 625 7.31 -24.04 -23.87
N PHE A 626 8.39 -24.68 -23.41
CA PHE A 626 9.25 -25.52 -24.25
C PHE A 626 8.92 -27.00 -24.01
N ASN A 627 8.13 -27.57 -24.91
CA ASN A 627 7.72 -28.97 -24.88
C ASN A 627 8.85 -29.87 -25.40
N HIS A 628 9.94 -29.96 -24.65
CA HIS A 628 11.19 -30.65 -25.02
C HIS A 628 11.05 -32.15 -25.38
N LYS A 629 9.91 -32.77 -25.04
CA LYS A 629 9.58 -34.15 -25.45
C LYS A 629 9.07 -34.24 -26.90
N CYS A 630 8.66 -33.13 -27.51
CA CYS A 630 8.20 -33.07 -28.90
C CYS A 630 9.35 -33.17 -29.91
N PHE A 631 9.00 -33.44 -31.17
CA PHE A 631 9.97 -33.56 -32.26
C PHE A 631 10.70 -32.24 -32.52
N SER A 632 12.02 -32.24 -32.35
CA SER A 632 12.91 -31.06 -32.43
C SER A 632 13.47 -30.77 -33.83
N GLY A 633 13.06 -31.55 -34.84
CA GLY A 633 13.42 -31.32 -36.23
C GLY A 633 14.92 -31.42 -36.53
N PRO A 634 15.33 -31.01 -37.75
CA PRO A 634 16.71 -31.15 -38.21
C PRO A 634 17.63 -30.01 -37.75
N TYR A 635 17.09 -28.90 -37.27
CA TYR A 635 17.87 -27.70 -36.95
C TYR A 635 18.28 -27.61 -35.47
N LEU A 636 17.48 -28.15 -34.54
CA LEU A 636 17.65 -27.98 -33.11
C LEU A 636 18.24 -29.22 -32.43
N SER A 637 19.15 -29.02 -31.48
CA SER A 637 19.74 -30.13 -30.71
C SER A 637 18.80 -30.54 -29.57
N LYS A 638 18.29 -31.78 -29.62
CA LYS A 638 17.42 -32.34 -28.58
C LYS A 638 18.04 -32.27 -27.18
N GLY A 639 19.35 -32.51 -27.06
CA GLY A 639 20.05 -32.46 -25.77
C GLY A 639 20.17 -31.04 -25.20
N LYS A 640 20.47 -30.04 -26.05
CA LYS A 640 20.52 -28.63 -25.62
C LYS A 640 19.14 -28.04 -25.36
N LEU A 641 18.13 -28.47 -26.14
CA LEU A 641 16.75 -28.05 -25.94
C LEU A 641 16.20 -28.51 -24.57
N ALA A 642 16.60 -29.70 -24.11
CA ALA A 642 16.22 -30.20 -22.79
C ALA A 642 16.90 -29.45 -21.62
N GLN A 643 17.89 -28.59 -21.88
CA GLN A 643 18.57 -27.75 -20.88
C GLN A 643 17.95 -26.34 -20.78
N LEU A 644 17.03 -25.97 -21.68
CA LEU A 644 16.31 -24.71 -21.60
C LEU A 644 15.34 -24.71 -20.39
N PRO A 645 14.95 -23.52 -19.88
CA PRO A 645 13.87 -23.43 -18.92
C PRO A 645 12.59 -24.06 -19.47
N LYS A 646 11.73 -24.58 -18.58
CA LYS A 646 10.46 -25.20 -18.99
C LYS A 646 9.51 -24.21 -19.69
N ALA A 647 9.60 -22.93 -19.36
CA ALA A 647 8.82 -21.85 -19.97
C ALA A 647 9.55 -20.50 -19.88
N VAL A 648 9.14 -19.53 -20.71
CA VAL A 648 9.58 -18.12 -20.69
C VAL A 648 8.34 -17.22 -20.70
N GLY A 649 8.35 -16.14 -19.92
CA GLY A 649 7.17 -15.28 -19.68
C GLY A 649 6.40 -15.66 -18.39
N PRO A 650 5.23 -15.05 -18.12
CA PRO A 650 4.54 -14.08 -18.96
C PRO A 650 5.26 -12.71 -18.97
N GLY A 651 4.94 -11.84 -19.93
CA GLY A 651 5.60 -10.53 -20.06
C GLY A 651 5.30 -9.84 -21.39
N GLN A 652 5.88 -8.67 -21.68
CA GLN A 652 5.62 -7.97 -22.96
C GLN A 652 5.96 -8.86 -24.17
N VAL A 653 5.04 -8.94 -25.14
CA VAL A 653 5.13 -9.81 -26.33
C VAL A 653 6.45 -9.67 -27.07
N THR A 654 6.91 -8.43 -27.28
CA THR A 654 8.14 -8.14 -28.01
C THR A 654 9.39 -8.68 -27.28
N LEU A 655 9.44 -8.60 -25.95
CA LEU A 655 10.55 -9.06 -25.13
C LEU A 655 10.54 -10.58 -24.95
N VAL A 656 9.38 -11.16 -24.61
CA VAL A 656 9.23 -12.61 -24.45
C VAL A 656 9.59 -13.32 -25.76
N MET A 657 9.08 -12.84 -26.89
CA MET A 657 9.38 -13.46 -28.18
C MET A 657 10.85 -13.30 -28.59
N LYS A 658 11.46 -12.15 -28.33
CA LYS A 658 12.89 -11.95 -28.59
C LYS A 658 13.75 -12.94 -27.80
N GLU A 659 13.42 -13.16 -26.53
CA GLU A 659 14.12 -14.11 -25.66
C GLU A 659 13.93 -15.55 -26.13
N VAL A 660 12.68 -15.97 -26.38
CA VAL A 660 12.35 -17.30 -26.89
C VAL A 660 13.09 -17.61 -28.20
N LEU A 661 13.07 -16.69 -29.17
CA LEU A 661 13.77 -16.87 -30.44
C LEU A 661 15.30 -16.93 -30.25
N SER A 662 15.85 -16.13 -29.34
CA SER A 662 17.29 -16.15 -29.02
C SER A 662 17.70 -17.49 -28.39
N MET A 663 16.87 -18.05 -27.49
CA MET A 663 17.08 -19.38 -26.91
C MET A 663 17.04 -20.46 -28.00
N LEU A 664 16.06 -20.44 -28.92
CA LEU A 664 15.98 -21.38 -30.05
C LEU A 664 17.21 -21.32 -30.96
N ILE A 665 17.73 -20.11 -31.24
CA ILE A 665 18.96 -19.93 -32.03
C ILE A 665 20.17 -20.54 -31.30
N SER A 666 20.23 -20.43 -29.97
CA SER A 666 21.36 -20.92 -29.16
C SER A 666 21.43 -22.46 -29.08
N VAL A 667 20.29 -23.15 -29.10
CA VAL A 667 20.22 -24.62 -29.02
C VAL A 667 20.35 -25.31 -30.38
N ALA A 668 20.44 -24.54 -31.46
CA ALA A 668 20.63 -25.05 -32.81
C ALA A 668 21.96 -25.79 -32.99
N TYR A 669 21.99 -26.79 -33.88
CA TYR A 669 23.27 -27.41 -34.30
C TYR A 669 24.17 -26.43 -35.04
N LYS A 670 23.57 -25.49 -35.80
CA LYS A 670 24.23 -24.36 -36.45
C LYS A 670 23.35 -23.13 -36.31
N SER A 671 23.65 -22.26 -35.35
CA SER A 671 22.85 -21.06 -35.02
C SER A 671 22.69 -20.09 -36.19
N SER A 672 23.67 -20.01 -37.09
CA SER A 672 23.57 -19.19 -38.31
C SER A 672 22.52 -19.71 -39.31
N ARG A 673 22.22 -21.01 -39.32
CA ARG A 673 21.21 -21.59 -40.21
C ARG A 673 19.80 -21.29 -39.71
N VAL A 674 19.54 -21.46 -38.41
CA VAL A 674 18.25 -21.08 -37.78
C VAL A 674 18.00 -19.58 -37.95
N LEU A 675 18.99 -18.73 -37.70
CA LEU A 675 18.84 -17.28 -37.89
C LEU A 675 18.51 -16.91 -39.34
N LYS A 676 19.04 -17.66 -40.33
CA LYS A 676 18.74 -17.45 -41.76
C LYS A 676 17.32 -17.88 -42.13
N GLU A 677 16.80 -18.98 -41.57
CA GLU A 677 15.41 -19.41 -41.79
C GLU A 677 14.39 -18.44 -41.17
N LEU A 678 14.76 -17.75 -40.08
CA LEU A 678 13.91 -16.76 -39.41
C LEU A 678 13.98 -15.37 -40.04
N GLN A 679 14.98 -15.11 -40.88
CA GLN A 679 15.21 -13.81 -41.51
C GLN A 679 14.00 -13.40 -42.38
N SER A 680 13.67 -12.11 -42.34
CA SER A 680 12.62 -11.50 -43.18
C SER A 680 13.23 -10.41 -44.07
N ASP A 681 12.82 -10.39 -45.35
CA ASP A 681 13.34 -9.50 -46.38
C ASP A 681 12.65 -8.11 -46.42
N GLY A 682 12.19 -7.62 -45.25
CA GLY A 682 11.78 -6.22 -45.05
C GLY A 682 10.30 -5.89 -45.28
N LYS A 683 9.48 -6.80 -45.82
CA LYS A 683 8.01 -6.65 -45.81
C LYS A 683 7.45 -7.19 -44.49
N VAL A 684 7.09 -6.29 -43.58
CA VAL A 684 6.54 -6.63 -42.26
C VAL A 684 5.02 -6.80 -42.36
N PRO A 685 4.46 -7.96 -42.00
CA PRO A 685 3.00 -8.13 -41.90
C PRO A 685 2.38 -7.18 -40.86
N PRO A 686 1.12 -6.74 -41.03
CA PRO A 686 0.43 -5.91 -40.03
C PRO A 686 0.45 -6.55 -38.64
N GLY A 687 0.85 -5.78 -37.61
CA GLY A 687 0.96 -6.27 -36.23
C GLY A 687 2.31 -6.90 -35.86
N MET A 688 3.31 -6.83 -36.74
CA MET A 688 4.68 -7.26 -36.45
C MET A 688 5.66 -6.09 -36.60
N TYR A 689 6.87 -6.25 -36.05
CA TYR A 689 7.99 -5.33 -36.25
C TYR A 689 9.29 -6.11 -36.54
N LEU A 690 10.30 -5.46 -37.11
CA LEU A 690 11.60 -6.09 -37.35
C LEU A 690 12.50 -5.94 -36.13
N GLU A 691 12.93 -7.06 -35.58
CA GLU A 691 13.88 -7.15 -34.46
C GLU A 691 15.21 -7.74 -34.92
N VAL A 692 16.32 -7.16 -34.48
CA VAL A 692 17.67 -7.61 -34.85
C VAL A 692 18.13 -8.72 -33.91
N LEU A 693 18.08 -9.97 -34.36
CA LEU A 693 18.59 -11.12 -33.60
C LEU A 693 20.04 -11.44 -33.97
N LYS A 694 20.79 -11.97 -32.99
CA LYS A 694 22.22 -12.29 -33.12
C LYS A 694 22.44 -13.79 -32.93
N ALA A 695 23.27 -14.39 -33.76
CA ALA A 695 23.74 -15.76 -33.60
C ALA A 695 25.27 -15.79 -33.52
N LYS A 696 25.82 -16.66 -32.66
CA LYS A 696 27.25 -16.95 -32.61
C LYS A 696 27.46 -18.40 -33.04
N PHE A 697 28.34 -18.61 -34.02
CA PHE A 697 28.74 -19.96 -34.41
C PHE A 697 30.25 -19.98 -34.64
N LYS A 698 30.95 -20.77 -33.82
CA LYS A 698 32.43 -20.74 -33.71
C LYS A 698 32.91 -19.31 -33.40
N THR A 699 33.88 -18.79 -34.15
CA THR A 699 34.46 -17.45 -33.97
C THR A 699 33.66 -16.33 -34.64
N ASN A 700 32.63 -16.65 -35.43
CA ASN A 700 31.88 -15.67 -36.22
C ASN A 700 30.55 -15.29 -35.57
N ALA A 701 30.20 -14.01 -35.66
CA ALA A 701 28.91 -13.46 -35.22
C ALA A 701 28.06 -13.07 -36.43
N TYR A 702 26.80 -13.46 -36.41
CA TYR A 702 25.80 -13.22 -37.46
C TYR A 702 24.66 -12.38 -36.91
N ARG A 703 24.05 -11.53 -37.74
CA ARG A 703 22.87 -10.71 -37.41
C ARG A 703 21.86 -10.78 -38.53
N ALA A 704 20.58 -10.84 -38.20
CA ALA A 704 19.50 -10.79 -39.18
C ALA A 704 18.27 -10.06 -38.60
N ASN A 705 17.49 -9.44 -39.48
CA ASN A 705 16.19 -8.85 -39.13
C ASN A 705 15.13 -9.95 -39.15
N VAL A 706 14.47 -10.14 -38.02
CA VAL A 706 13.42 -11.15 -37.83
C VAL A 706 12.12 -10.44 -37.51
N ALA A 707 11.04 -10.78 -38.21
CA ALA A 707 9.72 -10.22 -37.90
C ALA A 707 9.21 -10.84 -36.59
N VAL A 708 8.85 -10.02 -35.62
CA VAL A 708 8.34 -10.42 -34.30
C VAL A 708 6.97 -9.79 -34.07
N VAL A 709 6.02 -10.55 -33.52
CA VAL A 709 4.67 -10.07 -33.19
C VAL A 709 4.71 -9.00 -32.09
N THR A 710 3.75 -8.06 -32.12
CA THR A 710 3.60 -7.01 -31.10
C THR A 710 2.38 -7.20 -30.20
N SER A 711 1.47 -8.13 -30.54
CA SER A 711 0.22 -8.34 -29.81
C SER A 711 -0.02 -9.81 -29.43
N ALA A 712 -0.69 -9.99 -28.29
CA ALA A 712 -0.90 -11.28 -27.64
C ALA A 712 -1.76 -12.25 -28.47
N ASP A 713 -2.73 -11.73 -29.21
CA ASP A 713 -3.63 -12.49 -30.09
C ASP A 713 -2.88 -13.23 -31.21
N MET A 714 -1.70 -12.76 -31.61
CA MET A 714 -0.90 -13.37 -32.67
C MET A 714 0.22 -14.27 -32.16
N VAL A 715 0.41 -14.38 -30.84
CA VAL A 715 1.49 -15.18 -30.23
C VAL A 715 1.38 -16.65 -30.61
N ALA A 716 0.18 -17.22 -30.55
CA ALA A 716 -0.04 -18.64 -30.82
C ALA A 716 0.26 -19.00 -32.28
N SER A 717 -0.29 -18.23 -33.24
CA SER A 717 -0.04 -18.43 -34.67
C SER A 717 1.43 -18.19 -35.03
N PHE A 718 2.05 -17.17 -34.45
CA PHE A 718 3.47 -16.90 -34.66
C PHE A 718 4.37 -18.05 -34.21
N CYS A 719 4.16 -18.59 -33.01
CA CYS A 719 4.92 -19.74 -32.52
C CYS A 719 4.80 -20.95 -33.47
N GLN A 720 3.59 -21.23 -33.95
CA GLN A 720 3.36 -22.32 -34.91
C GLN A 720 4.06 -22.09 -36.25
N ASP A 721 4.06 -20.86 -36.78
CA ASP A 721 4.71 -20.55 -38.04
C ASP A 721 6.24 -20.63 -37.93
N VAL A 722 6.81 -20.22 -36.80
CA VAL A 722 8.22 -20.45 -36.50
C VAL A 722 8.52 -21.94 -36.39
N CYS A 723 7.67 -22.72 -35.72
CA CYS A 723 7.82 -24.18 -35.67
C CYS A 723 7.82 -24.82 -37.07
N LYS A 724 6.92 -24.39 -37.96
CA LYS A 724 6.87 -24.85 -39.36
C LYS A 724 8.14 -24.51 -40.12
N LYS A 725 8.63 -23.27 -40.04
CA LYS A 725 9.90 -22.84 -40.69
C LYS A 725 11.09 -23.69 -40.24
N LEU A 726 11.12 -24.05 -38.96
CA LEU A 726 12.18 -24.89 -38.39
C LEU A 726 11.94 -26.40 -38.56
N GLN A 727 10.87 -26.81 -39.27
CA GLN A 727 10.51 -28.22 -39.48
C GLN A 727 10.48 -29.02 -38.18
N VAL A 728 9.92 -28.43 -37.13
CA VAL A 728 9.72 -29.04 -35.81
C VAL A 728 8.24 -29.30 -35.56
N CYS A 729 7.92 -30.01 -34.48
CA CYS A 729 6.54 -30.15 -34.04
C CYS A 729 5.87 -28.75 -33.85
N PRO A 730 4.64 -28.51 -34.35
CA PRO A 730 3.92 -27.25 -34.17
C PRO A 730 3.76 -26.84 -32.70
N TYR A 731 3.76 -27.82 -31.80
CA TYR A 731 3.66 -27.64 -30.35
C TYR A 731 5.02 -27.74 -29.65
N LEU A 732 6.16 -27.69 -30.36
CA LEU A 732 7.49 -27.76 -29.72
C LEU A 732 7.67 -26.62 -28.72
N PHE A 733 7.22 -25.42 -29.07
CA PHE A 733 7.10 -24.31 -28.15
C PHE A 733 5.88 -23.47 -28.47
N GLY A 734 5.30 -22.83 -27.47
CA GLY A 734 4.09 -22.02 -27.62
C GLY A 734 3.32 -21.86 -26.30
N PRO A 735 2.13 -21.23 -26.33
CA PRO A 735 1.35 -20.96 -25.13
C PRO A 735 0.71 -22.22 -24.51
N VAL A 736 0.80 -23.37 -25.20
CA VAL A 736 0.20 -24.63 -24.76
C VAL A 736 1.27 -25.55 -24.15
N LEU A 737 1.10 -25.89 -22.87
CA LEU A 737 1.91 -26.92 -22.21
C LEU A 737 1.43 -28.31 -22.61
N ILE A 738 2.32 -29.13 -23.16
CA ILE A 738 2.05 -30.55 -23.44
C ILE A 738 2.57 -31.38 -22.26
N GLY A 739 1.63 -31.89 -21.45
CA GLY A 739 1.92 -32.78 -20.31
C GLY A 739 2.29 -34.21 -20.72
N ASP A 740 2.28 -35.13 -19.76
CA ASP A 740 2.67 -36.54 -19.97
C ASP A 740 1.66 -37.36 -20.81
N GLY A 741 0.50 -36.78 -21.16
CA GLY A 741 -0.55 -37.40 -21.97
C GLY A 741 -0.28 -37.50 -23.48
N GLY A 742 0.92 -37.11 -23.95
CA GLY A 742 1.33 -37.20 -25.34
C GLY A 742 1.01 -35.95 -26.18
N CYS A 743 1.79 -35.73 -27.24
CA CYS A 743 1.63 -34.60 -28.14
C CYS A 743 0.37 -34.78 -29.04
N PRO A 744 -0.45 -33.73 -29.29
CA PRO A 744 -1.63 -33.81 -30.16
C PRO A 744 -1.33 -34.38 -31.56
N GLU A 745 -0.17 -34.02 -32.12
CA GLU A 745 0.31 -34.52 -33.42
C GLU A 745 0.93 -35.93 -33.36
N ASN A 746 0.90 -36.62 -32.21
CA ASN A 746 1.54 -37.91 -32.00
C ASN A 746 3.01 -37.95 -32.48
N CYS A 747 3.72 -36.83 -32.39
CA CYS A 747 5.06 -36.68 -32.97
C CYS A 747 6.11 -37.61 -32.33
N SER A 748 5.82 -38.17 -31.16
CA SER A 748 6.65 -39.13 -30.44
C SER A 748 6.51 -40.57 -30.91
N THR A 749 5.42 -40.92 -31.61
CA THR A 749 5.14 -42.30 -32.08
C THR A 749 5.48 -42.50 -33.56
N GLN A 750 5.73 -41.42 -34.31
CA GLN A 750 6.13 -41.48 -35.71
C GLN A 750 7.66 -41.51 -35.87
N SER A 751 8.16 -42.19 -36.93
CA SER A 751 9.59 -42.16 -37.24
C SER A 751 9.99 -40.77 -37.76
N LYS A 752 11.23 -40.35 -37.47
CA LYS A 752 11.75 -39.02 -37.85
C LYS A 752 11.55 -38.72 -39.35
N THR A 753 11.67 -39.73 -40.21
CA THR A 753 11.48 -39.61 -41.67
C THR A 753 10.03 -39.34 -42.03
N LYS A 754 9.08 -40.11 -41.47
CA LYS A 754 7.63 -39.94 -41.74
C LYS A 754 7.09 -38.59 -41.23
N PHE A 755 7.57 -38.14 -40.07
CA PHE A 755 7.13 -36.85 -39.52
C PHE A 755 7.71 -35.66 -40.28
N SER A 756 8.93 -35.79 -40.83
CA SER A 756 9.51 -34.75 -41.70
C SER A 756 8.79 -34.65 -43.05
N GLU A 757 8.31 -35.77 -43.61
CA GLU A 757 7.47 -35.79 -44.81
C GLU A 757 6.07 -35.19 -44.56
N PHE A 758 5.51 -35.39 -43.36
CA PHE A 758 4.25 -34.77 -42.93
C PHE A 758 4.35 -33.25 -42.84
N LEU A 759 5.46 -32.71 -42.29
CA LEU A 759 5.68 -31.26 -42.19
C LEU A 759 6.06 -30.58 -43.52
N ALA A 760 6.44 -31.36 -44.53
CA ALA A 760 6.81 -30.86 -45.87
C ALA A 760 5.62 -30.80 -46.85
N ARG A 761 4.47 -31.40 -46.47
CA ARG A 761 3.17 -31.24 -47.14
C ARG A 761 2.41 -30.09 -46.53
#